data_AF-A0A7T9HFD4-F1
#
_entry.id   AF-A0A7T9HFD4-F1
#
_cell.length_a   1.000
_cell.length_b   1.000
_cell.length_c   1.000
_cell.angle_alpha   90.00
_cell.angle_beta   90.00
_cell.angle_gamma   90.00
#
_symmetry.space_group_name_H-M   'P 1'
#
loop_
_entity.id
_entity.type
_entity.pdbx_description
1 polymer ?
#
loop_
_entity_poly.entity_id
_entity_poly.type
_entity_poly.pdbx_seq_one_letter_code
_entity_poly.pdbx_strand_id
1 'polypeptide(L)'
;MRIDEQNRIPLFIYNNTGFPLGSPSSDPVYFIYQWRSISDDNLVQGYAKTPLRAFLPAGSSTKISMHVVAPYTAGDYMLEVMMSGSHSEPVCEIAVTITEEQMRTHAREYEIAVAEGRLDEAFTCYKKDQECLGNDFSENDTFLCIVSTVKEWCTANSLPYTIVQEARVQEEPSQRGFGSFYRQNIFGFGDVPEGYFAELRDVVIIGGYTLILADNNSRALYDAYLHPEKESIDFRQWDRIINDDATNTVLLTFEKDWGPDIEEGIFMDGVNAENYFHWLIEFIPRFWTLDQFDIDERIPLIVNAKLHPNLIEALEMCNSSRRPIICIHDGMRYRVKRLLVPSNLSFIPLDGKKGAETGSLGAIPPLAIQFLRQKFSHNMRKRDYGMGHLLYIHRKEALYRRPVNEKEVEETFVKYGFLSLNPAELSFSEQVALFSSARVIAGPGGAGLVNMIFAPNTTIILPLTATAYSFYSWFARYMDLETVNVTGKPIPGTSIVKHQRDYVIDVEKIEETIQSLDELSGMVSGNHPLNKPHQVSHICIDTLPVFPADTSYHIDRINWKIRSDYPSSIFIDGGQDLFIEGWAIDVIADAPAATVFISFDSGQQYRAFYSLKRPDVSAHFRNEKLLHCGFIAIIPANSLPHGIRKCSLKIVTHDRHHYYHYPDLITFNITQ
;
A
#
# COMPACT_ATOMS: atom_id res chain seq x y z
N MET A 1 13.13 11.74 -25.92
CA MET A 1 13.46 11.73 -24.48
C MET A 1 14.78 11.00 -24.33
N ARG A 2 15.57 11.31 -23.30
CA ARG A 2 16.79 10.55 -22.99
C ARG A 2 16.45 9.28 -22.22
N ILE A 3 17.32 8.27 -22.28
CA ILE A 3 17.20 7.06 -21.45
C ILE A 3 17.05 7.44 -19.97
N ASP A 4 16.09 6.81 -19.29
CA ASP A 4 15.78 6.99 -17.86
C ASP A 4 15.44 8.44 -17.44
N GLU A 5 15.17 9.31 -18.40
CA GLU A 5 14.83 10.70 -18.13
C GLU A 5 13.38 10.82 -17.67
N GLN A 6 13.19 11.45 -16.52
CA GLN A 6 11.87 11.82 -16.04
C GLN A 6 11.40 13.09 -16.73
N ASN A 7 10.30 13.00 -17.48
CA ASN A 7 9.69 14.08 -18.22
C ASN A 7 8.31 14.39 -17.67
N ARG A 8 7.96 15.67 -17.58
CA ARG A 8 6.61 16.12 -17.25
C ARG A 8 5.87 16.44 -18.55
N ILE A 9 4.85 15.67 -18.86
CA ILE A 9 4.06 15.78 -20.09
C ILE A 9 2.70 16.39 -19.75
N PRO A 10 2.33 17.54 -20.35
CA PRO A 10 0.98 18.10 -20.18
C PRO A 10 -0.04 17.25 -20.94
N LEU A 11 -1.11 16.84 -20.27
CA LEU A 11 -2.27 16.17 -20.87
C LEU A 11 -3.50 17.08 -20.74
N PHE A 12 -4.19 17.31 -21.86
CA PHE A 12 -5.47 18.01 -21.87
C PHE A 12 -6.59 16.99 -21.91
N ILE A 13 -7.41 16.98 -20.86
CA ILE A 13 -8.52 16.04 -20.71
C ILE A 13 -9.81 16.79 -20.98
N TYR A 14 -10.68 16.20 -21.79
CA TYR A 14 -12.03 16.67 -22.03
C TYR A 14 -13.02 15.60 -21.59
N ASN A 15 -13.92 15.94 -20.67
CA ASN A 15 -14.95 15.02 -20.21
C ASN A 15 -16.12 15.02 -21.21
N ASN A 16 -16.14 14.03 -22.10
CA ASN A 16 -17.22 13.81 -23.06
C ASN A 16 -18.37 12.94 -22.52
N THR A 17 -18.32 12.54 -21.24
CA THR A 17 -19.35 11.71 -20.62
C THR A 17 -20.54 12.56 -20.15
N GLY A 18 -21.66 11.90 -19.82
CA GLY A 18 -22.86 12.56 -19.29
C GLY A 18 -22.80 12.91 -17.80
N PHE A 19 -21.68 12.66 -17.12
CA PHE A 19 -21.54 12.84 -15.67
C PHE A 19 -20.17 13.44 -15.32
N PRO A 20 -20.03 14.11 -14.16
CA PRO A 20 -18.73 14.63 -13.74
C PRO A 20 -17.73 13.51 -13.46
N LEU A 21 -16.46 13.70 -13.85
CA LEU A 21 -15.34 12.82 -13.53
C LEU A 21 -14.58 13.39 -12.33
N GLY A 22 -14.30 12.60 -11.28
CA GLY A 22 -13.50 13.04 -10.12
C GLY A 22 -14.07 12.58 -8.78
N SER A 23 -13.36 12.86 -7.69
CA SER A 23 -13.79 12.52 -6.32
C SER A 23 -13.13 13.43 -5.27
N PRO A 24 -13.83 13.80 -4.17
CA PRO A 24 -13.21 14.39 -2.98
C PRO A 24 -12.79 13.36 -1.91
N SER A 25 -13.18 12.08 -1.95
CA SER A 25 -12.77 11.12 -0.87
C SER A 25 -13.10 9.62 -1.02
N SER A 26 -13.65 9.06 -2.10
CA SER A 26 -13.88 7.59 -2.12
C SER A 26 -13.49 6.80 -3.36
N ASP A 27 -13.27 7.41 -4.53
CA ASP A 27 -12.63 6.74 -5.68
C ASP A 27 -12.02 7.78 -6.65
N PRO A 28 -10.79 8.26 -6.42
CA PRO A 28 -10.11 9.19 -7.31
C PRO A 28 -9.89 8.59 -8.71
N VAL A 29 -10.23 9.38 -9.74
CA VAL A 29 -9.88 9.06 -11.13
C VAL A 29 -8.38 9.31 -11.31
N TYR A 30 -7.65 8.29 -11.77
CA TYR A 30 -6.22 8.39 -12.06
C TYR A 30 -5.95 8.20 -13.54
N PHE A 31 -4.91 8.87 -14.02
CA PHE A 31 -4.26 8.57 -15.28
C PHE A 31 -2.97 7.81 -14.98
N ILE A 32 -2.78 6.71 -15.67
CA ILE A 32 -1.54 5.92 -15.64
C ILE A 32 -0.96 5.88 -17.04
N TYR A 33 0.35 5.69 -17.14
CA TYR A 33 0.98 5.45 -18.43
C TYR A 33 1.68 4.11 -18.45
N GLN A 34 1.81 3.54 -19.64
CA GLN A 34 2.69 2.42 -19.94
C GLN A 34 3.42 2.68 -21.26
N TRP A 35 4.57 2.04 -21.42
CA TRP A 35 5.39 2.05 -22.62
C TRP A 35 5.28 0.71 -23.30
N ARG A 36 4.96 0.74 -24.59
CA ARG A 36 5.03 -0.42 -25.48
C ARG A 36 6.14 -0.20 -26.50
N SER A 37 7.04 -1.16 -26.64
CA SER A 37 8.07 -1.10 -27.69
C SER A 37 7.42 -1.29 -29.05
N ILE A 38 7.72 -0.41 -29.99
CA ILE A 38 7.15 -0.49 -31.35
C ILE A 38 7.76 -1.67 -32.13
N SER A 39 8.99 -2.07 -31.79
CA SER A 39 9.71 -3.11 -32.54
C SER A 39 9.28 -4.54 -32.23
N ASP A 40 8.89 -4.84 -30.98
CA ASP A 40 8.58 -6.20 -30.52
C ASP A 40 7.23 -6.31 -29.79
N ASP A 41 6.46 -5.23 -29.77
CA ASP A 41 5.11 -5.14 -29.19
C ASP A 41 5.03 -5.47 -27.69
N ASN A 42 6.17 -5.49 -27.01
CA ASN A 42 6.24 -5.82 -25.59
C ASN A 42 5.98 -4.59 -24.72
N LEU A 43 5.31 -4.81 -23.59
CA LEU A 43 5.24 -3.83 -22.51
C LEU A 43 6.61 -3.71 -21.84
N VAL A 44 7.13 -2.49 -21.79
CA VAL A 44 8.50 -2.20 -21.37
C VAL A 44 8.53 -1.65 -19.96
N GLN A 45 7.75 -0.58 -19.70
CA GLN A 45 7.84 0.18 -18.46
C GLN A 45 6.57 1.02 -18.24
N GLY A 46 6.34 1.43 -16.99
CA GLY A 46 5.46 2.55 -16.64
C GLY A 46 4.21 2.10 -15.93
N TYR A 47 4.00 2.68 -14.73
CA TYR A 47 2.69 2.95 -14.11
C TYR A 47 2.90 4.00 -12.99
N ALA A 48 3.02 5.28 -13.35
CA ALA A 48 2.86 6.37 -12.37
C ALA A 48 1.39 6.82 -12.38
N LYS A 49 0.80 7.04 -11.20
CA LYS A 49 -0.59 7.49 -11.07
C LYS A 49 -0.65 9.01 -10.96
N THR A 50 -1.29 9.66 -11.92
CA THR A 50 -1.58 11.10 -11.89
C THR A 50 -3.07 11.30 -11.57
N PRO A 51 -3.44 11.80 -10.39
CA PRO A 51 -4.85 11.98 -10.02
C PRO A 51 -5.50 13.17 -10.72
N LEU A 52 -6.78 13.04 -11.04
CA LEU A 52 -7.66 14.15 -11.39
C LEU A 52 -8.11 14.84 -10.09
N ARG A 53 -7.41 15.91 -9.70
CA ARG A 53 -7.50 16.55 -8.36
C ARG A 53 -8.81 17.28 -8.07
N ALA A 54 -9.59 17.63 -9.09
CA ALA A 54 -10.87 18.30 -8.95
C ALA A 54 -11.93 17.56 -9.78
N PHE A 55 -13.19 17.70 -9.37
CA PHE A 55 -14.29 17.29 -10.24
C PHE A 55 -14.17 18.02 -11.58
N LEU A 56 -14.20 17.26 -12.66
CA LEU A 56 -14.28 17.70 -14.03
C LEU A 56 -15.73 17.50 -14.52
N PRO A 57 -16.54 18.56 -14.53
CA PRO A 57 -17.92 18.50 -15.02
C PRO A 57 -18.06 17.89 -16.41
N ALA A 58 -19.22 17.30 -16.68
CA ALA A 58 -19.58 16.87 -18.04
C ALA A 58 -19.45 18.04 -19.03
N GLY A 59 -18.80 17.82 -20.16
CA GLY A 59 -18.58 18.83 -21.21
C GLY A 59 -17.50 19.87 -20.89
N SER A 60 -16.69 19.68 -19.84
CA SER A 60 -15.59 20.58 -19.48
C SER A 60 -14.22 19.94 -19.73
N SER A 61 -13.18 20.77 -19.75
CA SER A 61 -11.78 20.33 -19.88
C SER A 61 -10.92 20.78 -18.72
N THR A 62 -9.85 20.03 -18.46
CA THR A 62 -8.77 20.43 -17.56
C THR A 62 -7.43 20.01 -18.13
N LYS A 63 -6.37 20.71 -17.70
CA LYS A 63 -4.99 20.29 -17.93
C LYS A 63 -4.52 19.52 -16.70
N ILE A 64 -3.86 18.39 -16.93
CA ILE A 64 -3.07 17.70 -15.89
C ILE A 64 -1.62 17.60 -16.37
N SER A 65 -0.70 17.42 -15.44
CA SER A 65 0.70 17.13 -15.76
C SER A 65 1.03 15.72 -15.32
N MET A 66 1.38 14.86 -16.27
CA MET A 66 1.77 13.48 -16.00
C MET A 66 3.28 13.36 -15.99
N HIS A 67 3.82 12.64 -15.01
CA HIS A 67 5.24 12.31 -14.95
C HIS A 67 5.48 11.00 -15.68
N VAL A 68 6.36 11.03 -16.67
CA VAL A 68 6.69 9.90 -17.53
C VAL A 68 8.20 9.69 -17.48
N VAL A 69 8.62 8.53 -17.00
CA VAL A 69 10.01 8.08 -17.06
C VAL A 69 10.23 7.33 -18.35
N ALA A 70 11.21 7.78 -19.14
CA ALA A 70 11.60 7.13 -20.38
C ALA A 70 12.13 5.69 -20.17
N PRO A 71 11.92 4.78 -21.13
CA PRO A 71 12.54 3.45 -21.15
C PRO A 71 14.06 3.46 -20.95
N TYR A 72 14.57 2.39 -20.33
CA TYR A 72 16.00 2.18 -20.04
C TYR A 72 16.86 1.84 -21.27
N THR A 73 16.25 1.71 -22.44
CA THR A 73 16.91 1.34 -23.69
C THR A 73 16.52 2.32 -24.79
N ALA A 74 17.49 2.73 -25.60
CA ALA A 74 17.20 3.53 -26.79
C ALA A 74 16.32 2.74 -27.77
N GLY A 75 15.42 3.43 -28.47
CA GLY A 75 14.48 2.80 -29.39
C GLY A 75 13.21 3.63 -29.59
N ASP A 76 12.28 3.10 -30.38
CA ASP A 76 10.99 3.70 -30.65
C ASP A 76 9.89 3.02 -29.83
N TYR A 77 9.10 3.83 -29.11
CA TYR A 77 8.09 3.36 -28.16
C TYR A 77 6.77 4.09 -28.37
N MET A 78 5.69 3.43 -27.96
CA MET A 78 4.38 4.03 -27.78
C MET A 78 4.16 4.31 -26.29
N LEU A 79 3.95 5.57 -25.95
CA LEU A 79 3.44 5.98 -24.64
C LEU A 79 1.92 5.86 -24.66
N GLU A 80 1.40 4.93 -23.89
CA GLU A 80 -0.03 4.67 -23.77
C GLU A 80 -0.53 5.21 -22.43
N VAL A 81 -1.52 6.09 -22.46
CA VAL A 81 -2.15 6.65 -21.27
C VAL A 81 -3.47 5.95 -21.02
N MET A 82 -3.67 5.41 -19.83
CA MET A 82 -4.91 4.76 -19.40
C MET A 82 -5.59 5.58 -18.31
N MET A 83 -6.91 5.43 -18.18
CA MET A 83 -7.68 6.00 -17.08
C MET A 83 -8.13 4.89 -16.13
N SER A 84 -8.13 5.14 -14.81
CA SER A 84 -8.62 4.17 -13.83
C SER A 84 -10.07 3.77 -14.13
N GLY A 85 -10.32 2.46 -14.27
CA GLY A 85 -11.63 1.91 -14.62
C GLY A 85 -11.84 1.61 -16.11
N SER A 86 -10.95 2.05 -17.01
CA SER A 86 -10.91 1.58 -18.40
C SER A 86 -9.97 0.37 -18.51
N HIS A 87 -10.52 -0.84 -18.56
CA HIS A 87 -9.73 -2.07 -18.44
C HIS A 87 -9.29 -2.70 -19.78
N SER A 88 -9.39 -2.00 -20.91
CA SER A 88 -9.03 -2.61 -22.21
C SER A 88 -8.38 -1.69 -23.25
N GLU A 89 -8.47 -0.36 -23.18
CA GLU A 89 -7.92 0.52 -24.22
C GLU A 89 -7.30 1.81 -23.64
N PRO A 90 -6.18 2.29 -24.22
CA PRO A 90 -5.60 3.59 -23.86
C PRO A 90 -6.53 4.73 -24.27
N VAL A 91 -6.64 5.71 -23.38
CA VAL A 91 -7.34 6.98 -23.66
C VAL A 91 -6.49 7.94 -24.51
N CYS A 92 -5.18 7.69 -24.61
CA CYS A 92 -4.26 8.43 -25.46
C CYS A 92 -3.02 7.58 -25.79
N GLU A 93 -2.52 7.69 -27.02
CA GLU A 93 -1.26 7.06 -27.47
C GLU A 93 -0.34 8.10 -28.11
N ILE A 94 0.94 8.06 -27.77
CA ILE A 94 1.94 9.01 -28.27
C ILE A 94 3.20 8.25 -28.68
N ALA A 95 3.60 8.32 -29.95
CA ALA A 95 4.86 7.75 -30.41
C ALA A 95 6.05 8.60 -29.94
N VAL A 96 7.05 7.97 -29.32
CA VAL A 96 8.23 8.64 -28.76
C VAL A 96 9.50 7.84 -29.07
N THR A 97 10.51 8.53 -29.58
CA THR A 97 11.87 7.99 -29.71
C THR A 97 12.70 8.32 -28.48
N ILE A 98 13.36 7.29 -27.94
CA ILE A 98 14.29 7.36 -26.80
C ILE A 98 15.71 7.21 -27.33
N THR A 99 16.59 8.16 -26.99
CA THR A 99 17.99 8.16 -27.43
C THR A 99 18.96 8.19 -26.25
N GLU A 100 20.17 7.65 -26.44
CA GLU A 100 21.26 7.75 -25.44
C GLU A 100 21.72 9.19 -25.25
N GLU A 101 21.78 9.96 -26.34
CA GLU A 101 22.12 11.38 -26.32
C GLU A 101 20.97 12.20 -26.93
N GLN A 102 20.40 13.11 -26.16
CA GLN A 102 19.54 14.19 -26.67
C GLN A 102 20.18 15.51 -26.26
N MET A 103 20.32 16.52 -27.14
CA MET A 103 20.88 17.81 -26.71
C MET A 103 19.82 18.66 -25.99
N ARG A 104 19.88 18.71 -24.65
CA ARG A 104 19.13 19.65 -23.80
C ARG A 104 20.10 20.66 -23.20
N THR A 105 20.39 21.73 -23.95
CA THR A 105 21.42 22.71 -23.57
C THR A 105 21.16 23.31 -22.18
N HIS A 106 19.92 23.73 -21.92
CA HIS A 106 19.55 24.32 -20.63
C HIS A 106 19.55 23.30 -19.48
N ALA A 107 19.19 22.03 -19.71
CA ALA A 107 19.36 20.98 -18.70
C ALA A 107 20.84 20.76 -18.34
N ARG A 108 21.74 20.80 -19.33
CA ARG A 108 23.18 20.68 -19.09
C ARG A 108 23.75 21.88 -18.34
N GLU A 109 23.31 23.09 -18.68
CA GLU A 109 23.68 24.31 -17.95
C GLU A 109 23.17 24.27 -16.50
N TYR A 110 21.96 23.76 -16.28
CA TYR A 110 21.42 23.49 -14.95
C TYR A 110 22.33 22.56 -14.15
N GLU A 111 22.69 21.38 -14.69
CA GLU A 111 23.56 20.41 -14.02
C GLU A 111 24.91 21.03 -13.62
N ILE A 112 25.52 21.84 -14.50
CA ILE A 112 26.79 22.53 -14.23
C ILE A 112 26.62 23.57 -13.11
N ALA A 113 25.60 24.42 -13.20
CA ALA A 113 25.35 25.46 -12.21
C ALA A 113 25.05 24.87 -10.82
N VAL A 114 24.31 23.76 -10.78
CA VAL A 114 24.04 22.99 -9.56
C VAL A 114 25.34 22.44 -8.97
N ALA A 115 26.18 21.77 -9.77
CA ALA A 115 27.47 21.21 -9.34
C ALA A 115 28.44 22.27 -8.79
N GLU A 116 28.35 23.50 -9.28
CA GLU A 116 29.17 24.63 -8.85
C GLU A 116 28.51 25.48 -7.74
N GLY A 117 27.34 25.05 -7.22
CA GLY A 117 26.63 25.71 -6.12
C GLY A 117 25.93 27.02 -6.49
N ARG A 118 25.77 27.33 -7.78
CA ARG A 118 25.11 28.54 -8.28
C ARG A 118 23.60 28.33 -8.47
N LEU A 119 22.86 28.25 -7.36
CA LEU A 119 21.44 27.88 -7.36
C LEU A 119 20.54 28.81 -8.18
N ASP A 120 20.76 30.13 -8.17
CA ASP A 120 19.93 31.07 -8.92
C ASP A 120 20.08 30.87 -10.44
N GLU A 121 21.31 30.62 -10.89
CA GLU A 121 21.62 30.30 -12.28
C GLU A 121 21.03 28.95 -12.66
N ALA A 122 21.22 27.93 -11.80
CA ALA A 122 20.61 26.62 -11.98
C ALA A 122 19.10 26.74 -12.14
N PHE A 123 18.41 27.39 -11.21
CA PHE A 123 16.97 27.55 -11.27
C PHE A 123 16.50 28.28 -12.54
N THR A 124 17.27 29.27 -13.00
CA THR A 124 17.02 29.96 -14.28
C THR A 124 17.14 29.01 -15.47
N CYS A 125 18.19 28.19 -15.52
CA CYS A 125 18.39 27.20 -16.57
C CYS A 125 17.31 26.12 -16.54
N TYR A 126 16.91 25.65 -15.36
CA TYR A 126 15.81 24.70 -15.17
C TYR A 126 14.49 25.25 -15.74
N LYS A 127 14.13 26.50 -15.42
CA LYS A 127 12.92 27.12 -15.97
C LYS A 127 12.93 27.16 -17.49
N LYS A 128 14.01 27.64 -18.10
CA LYS A 128 14.14 27.72 -19.57
C LYS A 128 14.03 26.34 -20.21
N ASP A 129 14.67 25.34 -19.63
CA ASP A 129 14.60 23.96 -20.09
C ASP A 129 13.16 23.42 -20.07
N GLN A 130 12.43 23.67 -18.99
CA GLN A 130 11.04 23.24 -18.85
C GLN A 130 10.08 24.03 -19.75
N GLU A 131 10.31 25.34 -19.97
CA GLU A 131 9.59 26.15 -20.96
C GLU A 131 9.79 25.59 -22.39
N CYS A 132 11.00 25.13 -22.74
CA CYS A 132 11.25 24.43 -24.01
C CYS A 132 10.46 23.12 -24.14
N LEU A 133 10.09 22.48 -23.03
CA LEU A 133 9.21 21.30 -23.01
C LEU A 133 7.71 21.66 -23.01
N GLY A 134 7.36 22.95 -23.03
CA GLY A 134 5.96 23.41 -23.00
C GLY A 134 5.33 23.41 -21.60
N ASN A 135 6.14 23.32 -20.55
CA ASN A 135 5.69 23.48 -19.17
C ASN A 135 5.60 24.97 -18.80
N ASP A 136 4.57 25.33 -18.01
CA ASP A 136 4.35 26.69 -17.51
C ASP A 136 4.46 26.69 -15.97
N PHE A 137 5.17 27.68 -15.44
CA PHE A 137 5.39 27.90 -14.00
C PHE A 137 4.49 28.99 -13.42
N SER A 138 3.63 29.61 -14.23
CA SER A 138 2.78 30.72 -13.79
C SER A 138 1.78 30.33 -12.70
N GLU A 139 1.38 29.06 -12.62
CA GLU A 139 0.36 28.55 -11.71
C GLU A 139 0.89 28.17 -10.32
N ASN A 140 2.20 27.89 -10.17
CA ASN A 140 2.79 27.36 -8.94
C ASN A 140 3.99 28.20 -8.49
N ASP A 141 4.36 28.09 -7.20
CA ASP A 141 5.65 28.55 -6.71
C ASP A 141 6.63 27.38 -6.73
N THR A 142 7.77 27.59 -7.39
CA THR A 142 8.85 26.61 -7.47
C THR A 142 10.10 27.15 -6.78
N PHE A 143 10.76 26.30 -6.01
CA PHE A 143 11.97 26.59 -5.24
C PHE A 143 13.03 25.56 -5.59
N LEU A 144 14.27 26.00 -5.79
CA LEU A 144 15.44 25.13 -5.80
C LEU A 144 16.15 25.31 -4.47
N CYS A 145 16.18 24.26 -3.65
CA CYS A 145 16.69 24.33 -2.28
C CYS A 145 17.91 23.44 -2.10
N ILE A 146 18.89 23.90 -1.32
CA ILE A 146 19.88 23.02 -0.72
C ILE A 146 19.22 22.29 0.45
N VAL A 147 19.44 20.98 0.55
CA VAL A 147 18.97 20.19 1.69
C VAL A 147 19.98 20.24 2.83
N SER A 148 19.49 20.37 4.06
CA SER A 148 20.31 20.29 5.27
C SER A 148 19.55 19.56 6.37
N THR A 149 20.28 19.05 7.36
CA THR A 149 19.64 18.54 8.57
C THR A 149 19.16 19.70 9.45
N VAL A 150 18.18 19.43 10.31
CA VAL A 150 17.78 20.38 11.35
C VAL A 150 18.95 20.69 12.30
N LYS A 151 19.78 19.68 12.60
CA LYS A 151 20.97 19.81 13.45
C LYS A 151 22.00 20.80 12.88
N GLU A 152 22.35 20.65 11.61
CA GLU A 152 23.30 21.55 10.92
C GLU A 152 22.76 22.98 10.90
N TRP A 153 21.47 23.14 10.60
CA TRP A 153 20.83 24.45 10.58
C TRP A 153 20.82 25.12 11.96
N CYS A 154 20.41 24.39 13.01
CA CYS A 154 20.43 24.92 14.36
C CYS A 154 21.85 25.29 14.81
N THR A 155 22.83 24.44 14.51
CA THR A 155 24.24 24.70 14.84
C THR A 155 24.76 25.96 14.15
N ALA A 156 24.52 26.10 12.85
CA ALA A 156 24.98 27.24 12.06
C ALA A 156 24.33 28.56 12.51
N ASN A 157 23.10 28.52 13.03
CA ASN A 157 22.34 29.70 13.46
C ASN A 157 22.30 29.89 14.98
N SER A 158 23.06 29.09 15.75
CA SER A 158 23.07 29.12 17.22
C SER A 158 21.67 28.97 17.85
N LEU A 159 20.84 28.10 17.27
CA LEU A 159 19.48 27.80 17.74
C LEU A 159 19.48 26.56 18.66
N PRO A 160 18.50 26.45 19.59
CA PRO A 160 18.36 25.29 20.46
C PRO A 160 18.17 23.98 19.68
N TYR A 161 18.96 22.97 20.05
CA TYR A 161 18.86 21.59 19.55
C TYR A 161 19.33 20.64 20.66
N THR A 162 18.47 19.71 21.07
CA THR A 162 18.77 18.73 22.13
C THR A 162 18.47 17.33 21.65
N ILE A 163 19.46 16.44 21.75
CA ILE A 163 19.30 15.02 21.45
C ILE A 163 18.59 14.34 22.62
N VAL A 164 17.53 13.58 22.34
CA VAL A 164 16.79 12.76 23.30
C VAL A 164 16.97 11.26 23.07
N GLN A 165 17.41 10.87 21.87
CA GLN A 165 17.75 9.51 21.51
C GLN A 165 18.91 9.55 20.51
N GLU A 166 20.00 8.85 20.82
CA GLU A 166 21.12 8.70 19.88
C GLU A 166 20.71 7.83 18.68
N ALA A 167 21.21 8.17 17.50
CA ALA A 167 21.09 7.32 16.33
C ALA A 167 21.79 5.97 16.57
N ARG A 168 21.19 4.88 16.08
CA ARG A 168 21.79 3.55 16.21
C ARG A 168 21.29 2.60 15.13
N VAL A 169 22.15 1.67 14.75
CA VAL A 169 21.73 0.47 14.03
C VAL A 169 21.03 -0.45 15.03
N GLN A 170 19.82 -0.87 14.72
CA GLN A 170 19.03 -1.78 15.52
C GLN A 170 18.96 -3.15 14.84
N GLU A 171 19.25 -4.20 15.61
CA GLU A 171 18.96 -5.56 15.18
C GLU A 171 17.45 -5.77 15.11
N GLU A 172 16.96 -6.05 13.91
CA GLU A 172 15.56 -6.33 13.68
C GLU A 172 15.30 -7.84 13.77
N PRO A 173 14.36 -8.25 14.62
CA PRO A 173 14.15 -9.65 14.94
C PRO A 173 13.57 -10.44 13.77
N SER A 174 14.01 -11.69 13.64
CA SER A 174 13.59 -12.60 12.59
C SER A 174 12.13 -13.03 12.70
N GLN A 175 11.59 -13.54 11.60
CA GLN A 175 10.21 -14.03 11.52
C GLN A 175 10.04 -15.42 12.15
N ARG A 176 8.83 -15.71 12.65
CA ARG A 176 8.34 -17.08 12.87
C ARG A 176 7.43 -17.48 11.69
N GLY A 177 7.78 -18.55 10.98
CA GLY A 177 6.97 -19.12 9.90
C GLY A 177 6.01 -20.20 10.39
N PHE A 178 4.88 -20.39 9.71
CA PHE A 178 3.98 -21.51 9.97
C PHE A 178 4.64 -22.84 9.59
N GLY A 179 4.47 -23.87 10.43
CA GLY A 179 4.95 -25.24 10.14
C GLY A 179 6.47 -25.47 10.29
N SER A 180 7.27 -24.44 10.55
CA SER A 180 8.69 -24.61 10.89
C SER A 180 8.93 -24.44 12.39
N PHE A 181 9.11 -25.56 13.10
CA PHE A 181 9.88 -25.59 14.36
C PHE A 181 11.34 -25.09 14.16
N TYR A 182 11.74 -24.81 12.93
CA TYR A 182 13.01 -24.17 12.60
C TYR A 182 12.94 -22.67 12.88
N ARG A 183 13.63 -22.29 13.96
CA ARG A 183 14.17 -20.94 14.19
C ARG A 183 15.11 -20.58 13.04
N GLN A 184 14.59 -20.08 11.92
CA GLN A 184 15.46 -19.39 10.97
C GLN A 184 15.64 -17.96 11.48
N ASN A 185 16.75 -17.75 12.18
CA ASN A 185 17.21 -16.44 12.59
C ASN A 185 17.75 -15.69 11.36
N ILE A 186 16.88 -15.13 10.54
CA ILE A 186 17.27 -14.11 9.56
C ILE A 186 17.18 -12.77 10.29
N PHE A 187 18.33 -12.24 10.71
CA PHE A 187 18.40 -10.91 11.31
C PHE A 187 18.40 -9.87 10.19
N GLY A 188 17.52 -8.88 10.32
CA GLY A 188 17.65 -7.62 9.60
C GLY A 188 18.39 -6.61 10.46
N PHE A 189 18.91 -5.55 9.86
CA PHE A 189 19.34 -4.36 10.57
C PHE A 189 18.54 -3.20 10.02
N GLY A 190 18.10 -2.30 10.89
CA GLY A 190 17.44 -1.06 10.49
C GLY A 190 18.09 0.14 11.18
N ASP A 191 18.04 1.29 10.54
CA ASP A 191 18.61 2.52 11.07
C ASP A 191 17.57 3.29 11.90
N VAL A 192 17.79 3.32 13.22
CA VAL A 192 17.02 4.19 14.13
C VAL A 192 17.64 5.59 14.08
N PRO A 193 16.87 6.62 13.72
CA PRO A 193 17.40 7.97 13.59
C PRO A 193 17.73 8.60 14.95
N GLU A 194 18.53 9.67 14.92
CA GLU A 194 18.71 10.57 16.06
C GLU A 194 17.35 11.19 16.42
N GLY A 195 16.86 10.92 17.63
CA GLY A 195 15.70 11.58 18.19
C GLY A 195 16.11 12.91 18.82
N TYR A 196 15.44 14.01 18.49
CA TYR A 196 15.80 15.33 18.98
C TYR A 196 14.58 16.22 19.24
N PHE A 197 14.84 17.31 19.97
CA PHE A 197 13.94 18.45 20.13
C PHE A 197 14.68 19.73 19.74
N ALA A 198 14.14 20.48 18.77
CA ALA A 198 14.74 21.69 18.23
C ALA A 198 13.79 22.90 18.27
N GLU A 199 14.35 24.11 18.31
CA GLU A 199 13.61 25.36 18.09
C GLU A 199 14.12 26.01 16.80
N LEU A 200 13.20 26.28 15.88
CA LEU A 200 13.45 26.99 14.63
C LEU A 200 12.77 28.36 14.65
N ARG A 201 13.33 29.33 13.91
CA ARG A 201 12.82 30.69 13.82
C ARG A 201 12.60 31.13 12.38
N ASP A 202 11.49 31.83 12.14
CA ASP A 202 11.12 32.41 10.86
C ASP A 202 11.21 31.41 9.69
N VAL A 203 10.57 30.26 9.87
CA VAL A 203 10.54 29.15 8.89
C VAL A 203 9.19 29.06 8.19
N VAL A 204 9.13 28.30 7.10
CA VAL A 204 7.88 27.99 6.40
C VAL A 204 7.64 26.49 6.43
N ILE A 205 6.46 26.10 6.90
CA ILE A 205 5.98 24.71 6.87
C ILE A 205 4.95 24.56 5.74
N ILE A 206 4.82 23.34 5.22
CA ILE A 206 3.80 22.99 4.23
C ILE A 206 2.97 21.86 4.80
N GLY A 207 1.64 22.02 4.83
CA GLY A 207 0.76 20.98 5.37
C GLY A 207 0.91 19.66 4.59
N GLY A 208 1.03 18.54 5.31
CA GLY A 208 1.25 17.20 4.73
C GLY A 208 2.70 16.86 4.37
N TYR A 209 3.67 17.76 4.62
CA TYR A 209 5.08 17.55 4.29
C TYR A 209 5.97 17.63 5.53
N THR A 210 6.95 16.74 5.64
CA THR A 210 7.92 16.74 6.76
C THR A 210 9.01 17.81 6.61
N LEU A 211 9.32 18.22 5.38
CA LEU A 211 10.36 19.22 5.13
C LEU A 211 9.95 20.60 5.64
N ILE A 212 10.93 21.36 6.12
CA ILE A 212 10.73 22.74 6.61
C ILE A 212 11.60 23.66 5.77
N LEU A 213 11.01 24.71 5.19
CA LEU A 213 11.74 25.71 4.43
C LEU A 213 12.33 26.77 5.35
N ALA A 214 13.60 27.08 5.14
CA ALA A 214 14.35 28.10 5.87
C ALA A 214 15.08 29.02 4.89
N ASP A 215 15.67 30.10 5.42
CA ASP A 215 16.49 31.05 4.65
C ASP A 215 15.78 31.58 3.39
N ASN A 216 14.58 32.15 3.58
CA ASN A 216 13.75 32.65 2.47
C ASN A 216 13.47 31.59 1.38
N ASN A 217 13.28 30.33 1.78
CA ASN A 217 13.02 29.18 0.92
C ASN A 217 14.22 28.74 0.06
N SER A 218 15.45 29.18 0.36
CA SER A 218 16.67 28.69 -0.30
C SER A 218 17.15 27.35 0.28
N ARG A 219 16.65 26.96 1.45
CA ARG A 219 17.06 25.76 2.18
C ARG A 219 15.87 24.92 2.61
N ALA A 220 15.97 23.61 2.42
CA ALA A 220 15.01 22.63 2.89
C ALA A 220 15.64 21.80 4.03
N LEU A 221 15.08 21.92 5.23
CA LEU A 221 15.46 21.10 6.37
C LEU A 221 14.72 19.77 6.27
N TYR A 222 15.44 18.69 5.94
CA TYR A 222 14.82 17.39 5.67
C TYR A 222 15.77 16.22 5.98
N ASP A 223 15.81 15.83 7.25
CA ASP A 223 16.76 14.82 7.75
C ASP A 223 16.68 13.47 7.00
N ALA A 224 15.45 13.01 6.72
CA ALA A 224 15.21 11.74 6.02
C ALA A 224 15.84 11.70 4.62
N TYR A 225 15.90 12.83 3.91
CA TYR A 225 16.50 12.91 2.57
C TYR A 225 18.01 12.68 2.58
N LEU A 226 18.66 12.94 3.72
CA LEU A 226 20.10 12.78 3.91
C LEU A 226 20.46 11.40 4.48
N HIS A 227 19.52 10.44 4.45
CA HIS A 227 19.79 9.05 4.83
C HIS A 227 20.93 8.45 3.99
N PRO A 228 21.84 7.64 4.59
CA PRO A 228 22.93 7.01 3.83
C PRO A 228 22.47 6.18 2.62
N GLU A 229 21.31 5.54 2.77
CA GLU A 229 20.65 4.77 1.70
C GLU A 229 19.58 5.55 0.93
N LYS A 230 19.68 6.88 0.85
CA LYS A 230 18.71 7.74 0.12
C LYS A 230 18.50 7.29 -1.33
N GLU A 231 19.51 6.68 -1.96
CA GLU A 231 19.41 6.17 -3.32
C GLU A 231 18.44 5.00 -3.45
N SER A 232 18.14 4.30 -2.36
CA SER A 232 17.15 3.21 -2.32
C SER A 232 15.72 3.70 -2.03
N ILE A 233 15.55 4.97 -1.63
CA ILE A 233 14.29 5.52 -1.12
C ILE A 233 13.67 6.49 -2.12
N ASP A 234 12.36 6.39 -2.32
CA ASP A 234 11.59 7.36 -3.09
C ASP A 234 11.07 8.47 -2.17
N PHE A 235 11.68 9.66 -2.26
CA PHE A 235 11.25 10.84 -1.50
C PHE A 235 10.19 11.68 -2.22
N ARG A 236 9.80 11.29 -3.45
CA ARG A 236 8.82 12.05 -4.24
C ARG A 236 7.44 11.90 -3.62
N GLN A 237 6.71 13.01 -3.56
CA GLN A 237 5.35 13.05 -3.06
C GLN A 237 4.45 13.79 -4.04
N TRP A 238 3.64 13.02 -4.77
CA TRP A 238 2.72 13.52 -5.79
C TRP A 238 3.35 14.54 -6.74
N ASP A 239 4.62 14.31 -7.09
CA ASP A 239 5.45 15.12 -7.99
C ASP A 239 5.79 16.55 -7.52
N ARG A 240 5.51 16.89 -6.25
CA ARG A 240 5.86 18.20 -5.67
C ARG A 240 7.33 18.32 -5.26
N ILE A 241 8.04 17.20 -5.16
CA ILE A 241 9.47 17.11 -4.88
C ILE A 241 10.11 16.39 -6.05
N ILE A 242 11.05 17.06 -6.72
CA ILE A 242 11.91 16.48 -7.75
C ILE A 242 13.33 16.46 -7.18
N ASN A 243 13.90 15.26 -7.13
CA ASN A 243 15.22 15.04 -6.56
C ASN A 243 16.30 15.33 -7.60
N ASP A 244 17.35 16.05 -7.20
CA ASP A 244 18.60 16.10 -7.94
C ASP A 244 19.69 15.46 -7.06
N ASP A 245 19.95 14.18 -7.34
CA ASP A 245 20.77 13.30 -6.50
C ASP A 245 22.26 13.72 -6.49
N ALA A 246 22.70 14.59 -7.42
CA ALA A 246 24.11 14.96 -7.59
C ALA A 246 24.65 15.93 -6.52
N THR A 247 23.79 16.71 -5.84
CA THR A 247 24.24 17.85 -5.00
C THR A 247 23.48 18.06 -3.69
N ASN A 248 22.68 17.09 -3.24
CA ASN A 248 21.76 17.26 -2.11
C ASN A 248 20.85 18.48 -2.29
N THR A 249 20.37 18.69 -3.52
CA THR A 249 19.38 19.73 -3.81
C THR A 249 18.03 19.09 -4.11
N VAL A 250 16.97 19.83 -3.81
CA VAL A 250 15.60 19.44 -4.12
C VAL A 250 14.92 20.59 -4.84
N LEU A 251 14.19 20.25 -5.89
CA LEU A 251 13.28 21.17 -6.53
C LEU A 251 11.88 20.93 -5.99
N LEU A 252 11.29 21.96 -5.41
CA LEU A 252 10.01 21.92 -4.75
C LEU A 252 9.01 22.75 -5.52
N THR A 253 7.81 22.22 -5.78
CA THR A 253 6.73 22.94 -6.47
C THR A 253 5.44 22.84 -5.69
N PHE A 254 4.92 23.98 -5.24
CA PHE A 254 3.70 24.08 -4.44
C PHE A 254 2.73 25.12 -5.00
N GLU A 255 1.47 25.00 -4.61
CA GLU A 255 0.43 25.98 -4.96
C GLU A 255 0.76 27.35 -4.34
N LYS A 256 0.30 28.43 -4.98
CA LYS A 256 0.63 29.81 -4.57
C LYS A 256 -0.03 30.25 -3.26
N ASP A 257 -0.95 29.46 -2.73
CA ASP A 257 -1.75 29.82 -1.57
C ASP A 257 -0.93 29.79 -0.26
N TRP A 258 -1.31 30.70 0.64
CA TRP A 258 -0.74 30.86 1.98
C TRP A 258 -1.83 30.84 3.03
N GLY A 259 -1.60 30.10 4.10
CA GLY A 259 -2.38 30.19 5.32
C GLY A 259 -1.98 31.42 6.16
N PRO A 260 -2.69 31.68 7.26
CA PRO A 260 -2.31 32.73 8.20
C PRO A 260 -0.93 32.44 8.82
N ASP A 261 -0.17 33.51 9.09
CA ASP A 261 1.07 33.43 9.84
C ASP A 261 0.81 32.86 11.25
N ILE A 262 1.71 31.99 11.71
CA ILE A 262 1.65 31.35 13.03
C ILE A 262 2.75 31.95 13.90
N GLU A 263 2.37 32.50 15.06
CA GLU A 263 3.35 33.09 15.99
C GLU A 263 4.27 32.02 16.60
N GLU A 264 3.69 30.96 17.14
CA GLU A 264 4.44 29.81 17.62
C GLU A 264 3.63 28.51 17.58
N GLY A 265 4.31 27.37 17.53
CA GLY A 265 3.65 26.06 17.63
C GLY A 265 4.61 24.87 17.61
N ILE A 266 4.10 23.71 18.01
CA ILE A 266 4.80 22.42 18.01
C ILE A 266 4.41 21.65 16.76
N PHE A 267 5.40 21.25 15.96
CA PHE A 267 5.16 20.58 14.69
C PHE A 267 4.76 19.11 14.88
N MET A 268 3.49 18.80 14.60
CA MET A 268 2.89 17.46 14.69
C MET A 268 2.26 17.02 13.36
N ASP A 269 2.71 17.61 12.26
CA ASP A 269 2.34 17.24 10.89
C ASP A 269 3.56 16.70 10.13
N GLY A 270 3.30 16.09 8.98
CA GLY A 270 4.31 15.54 8.09
C GLY A 270 3.74 14.58 7.07
N VAL A 271 4.63 13.93 6.34
CA VAL A 271 4.24 12.96 5.30
C VAL A 271 3.49 11.80 5.94
N ASN A 272 2.39 11.37 5.30
CA ASN A 272 1.54 10.29 5.76
C ASN A 272 0.94 10.51 7.17
N ALA A 273 0.88 11.74 7.69
CA ALA A 273 0.25 12.01 9.00
C ALA A 273 -1.24 11.57 9.04
N GLU A 274 -1.92 11.57 7.90
CA GLU A 274 -3.30 11.06 7.76
C GLU A 274 -3.42 9.52 7.72
N ASN A 275 -2.29 8.81 7.64
CA ASN A 275 -2.28 7.36 7.62
C ASN A 275 -2.21 6.80 9.06
N TYR A 276 -3.15 5.91 9.40
CA TYR A 276 -3.26 5.33 10.74
C TYR A 276 -1.97 4.67 11.27
N PHE A 277 -1.23 3.95 10.41
CA PHE A 277 0.03 3.31 10.78
C PHE A 277 1.07 4.38 11.14
N HIS A 278 1.32 5.33 10.25
CA HIS A 278 2.35 6.35 10.43
C HIS A 278 2.00 7.27 11.61
N TRP A 279 0.73 7.66 11.74
CA TRP A 279 0.26 8.46 12.86
C TRP A 279 0.61 7.83 14.21
N LEU A 280 0.26 6.56 14.41
CA LEU A 280 0.53 5.87 15.67
C LEU A 280 2.01 5.59 15.90
N ILE A 281 2.79 5.29 14.87
CA ILE A 281 4.16 4.78 15.00
C ILE A 281 5.24 5.88 14.90
N GLU A 282 4.95 6.99 14.24
CA GLU A 282 5.90 8.09 14.01
C GLU A 282 5.49 9.40 14.68
N PHE A 283 4.20 9.77 14.64
CA PHE A 283 3.74 11.08 15.13
C PHE A 283 3.33 11.07 16.60
N ILE A 284 2.50 10.12 17.04
CA ILE A 284 2.10 10.01 18.45
C ILE A 284 3.32 9.84 19.39
N PRO A 285 4.36 9.05 19.04
CA PRO A 285 5.56 8.94 19.89
C PRO A 285 6.34 10.25 20.04
N ARG A 286 6.10 11.30 19.25
CA ARG A 286 6.68 12.63 19.50
C ARG A 286 6.29 13.20 20.85
N PHE A 287 5.15 12.79 21.43
CA PHE A 287 4.80 13.15 22.80
C PHE A 287 5.79 12.59 23.84
N TRP A 288 6.44 11.46 23.57
CA TRP A 288 7.51 10.98 24.44
C TRP A 288 8.67 12.00 24.51
N THR A 289 9.04 12.56 23.36
CA THR A 289 10.04 13.65 23.28
C THR A 289 9.57 14.89 24.02
N LEU A 290 8.32 15.32 23.83
CA LEU A 290 7.76 16.49 24.52
C LEU A 290 7.72 16.30 26.05
N ASP A 291 7.41 15.09 26.53
CA ASP A 291 7.36 14.74 27.96
C ASP A 291 8.74 14.87 28.64
N GLN A 292 9.84 15.02 27.88
CA GLN A 292 11.19 15.24 28.44
C GLN A 292 11.48 16.72 28.77
N PHE A 293 10.61 17.66 28.37
CA PHE A 293 10.86 19.09 28.49
C PHE A 293 9.70 19.82 29.18
N ASP A 294 10.03 20.88 29.92
CA ASP A 294 9.05 21.80 30.48
C ASP A 294 8.63 22.84 29.41
N ILE A 295 7.65 22.45 28.58
CA ILE A 295 7.14 23.28 27.48
C ILE A 295 5.83 23.94 27.93
N ASP A 296 5.75 25.27 27.81
CA ASP A 296 4.53 26.05 28.09
C ASP A 296 3.30 25.44 27.40
N GLU A 297 2.30 25.03 28.19
CA GLU A 297 1.07 24.35 27.74
C GLU A 297 0.18 25.21 26.83
N ARG A 298 0.44 26.52 26.74
CA ARG A 298 -0.26 27.43 25.82
C ARG A 298 0.23 27.31 24.38
N ILE A 299 1.44 26.77 24.17
CA ILE A 299 2.00 26.60 22.83
C ILE A 299 1.19 25.54 22.08
N PRO A 300 0.59 25.88 20.93
CA PRO A 300 -0.33 25.00 20.22
C PRO A 300 0.37 23.86 19.50
N LEU A 301 -0.35 22.77 19.28
CA LEU A 301 0.03 21.69 18.38
C LEU A 301 -0.39 22.07 16.95
N ILE A 302 0.53 21.95 15.99
CA ILE A 302 0.24 22.16 14.56
C ILE A 302 0.01 20.80 13.92
N VAL A 303 -1.21 20.54 13.43
CA VAL A 303 -1.63 19.25 12.86
C VAL A 303 -2.34 19.43 11.53
N ASN A 304 -2.39 18.37 10.73
CA ASN A 304 -3.14 18.41 9.47
C ASN A 304 -4.65 18.58 9.70
N ALA A 305 -5.32 19.39 8.88
CA ALA A 305 -6.76 19.61 8.94
C ALA A 305 -7.58 18.38 8.49
N LYS A 306 -6.97 17.43 7.76
CA LYS A 306 -7.64 16.23 7.23
C LYS A 306 -7.53 14.99 8.12
N LEU A 307 -7.01 15.12 9.35
CA LEU A 307 -6.89 13.97 10.24
C LEU A 307 -8.26 13.31 10.50
N HIS A 308 -8.32 11.99 10.31
CA HIS A 308 -9.50 11.20 10.63
C HIS A 308 -9.84 11.31 12.13
N PRO A 309 -11.12 11.26 12.55
CA PRO A 309 -11.52 11.36 13.96
C PRO A 309 -10.74 10.45 14.92
N ASN A 310 -10.44 9.22 14.50
CA ASN A 310 -9.61 8.28 15.29
C ASN A 310 -8.18 8.79 15.56
N LEU A 311 -7.59 9.53 14.62
CA LEU A 311 -6.24 10.10 14.78
C LEU A 311 -6.28 11.29 15.74
N ILE A 312 -7.34 12.10 15.67
CA ILE A 312 -7.60 13.19 16.62
C ILE A 312 -7.85 12.63 18.02
N GLU A 313 -8.63 11.57 18.17
CA GLU A 313 -8.86 10.93 19.47
C GLU A 313 -7.56 10.38 20.07
N ALA A 314 -6.70 9.74 19.26
CA ALA A 314 -5.38 9.31 19.69
C ALA A 314 -4.49 10.49 20.14
N LEU A 315 -4.54 11.62 19.41
CA LEU A 315 -3.84 12.86 19.75
C LEU A 315 -4.32 13.41 21.10
N GLU A 316 -5.64 13.53 21.28
CA GLU A 316 -6.25 14.08 22.50
C GLU A 316 -5.95 13.22 23.72
N MET A 317 -5.89 11.89 23.57
CA MET A 317 -5.49 10.97 24.63
C MET A 317 -4.03 11.18 25.08
N CYS A 318 -3.15 11.65 24.19
CA CYS A 318 -1.76 12.00 24.53
C CYS A 318 -1.59 13.47 24.97
N ASN A 319 -2.42 14.39 24.46
CA ASN A 319 -2.43 15.82 24.78
C ASN A 319 -3.05 16.10 26.16
N SER A 320 -2.42 15.57 27.21
CA SER A 320 -2.94 15.63 28.59
C SER A 320 -3.07 17.05 29.12
N SER A 321 -2.24 17.98 28.63
CA SER A 321 -2.28 19.40 28.98
C SER A 321 -3.29 20.23 28.17
N ARG A 322 -4.03 19.60 27.24
CA ARG A 322 -5.05 20.26 26.42
C ARG A 322 -4.54 21.50 25.69
N ARG A 323 -3.33 21.39 25.12
CA ARG A 323 -2.74 22.42 24.26
C ARG A 323 -3.73 22.78 23.14
N PRO A 324 -3.85 24.06 22.75
CA PRO A 324 -4.64 24.44 21.58
C PRO A 324 -4.14 23.74 20.32
N ILE A 325 -5.01 23.55 19.33
CA ILE A 325 -4.66 22.91 18.06
C ILE A 325 -4.80 23.94 16.93
N ILE A 326 -3.76 24.08 16.13
CA ILE A 326 -3.77 24.81 14.86
C ILE A 326 -3.83 23.79 13.73
N CYS A 327 -4.92 23.81 12.96
CA CYS A 327 -5.08 22.95 11.79
C CYS A 327 -4.47 23.62 10.55
N ILE A 328 -3.65 22.89 9.81
CA ILE A 328 -3.07 23.33 8.53
C ILE A 328 -3.54 22.46 7.37
N HIS A 329 -3.69 23.06 6.20
CA HIS A 329 -4.18 22.38 5.00
C HIS A 329 -3.05 21.79 4.16
N ASP A 330 -3.29 20.58 3.66
CA ASP A 330 -2.40 19.85 2.77
C ASP A 330 -1.96 20.69 1.55
N GLY A 331 -0.65 20.76 1.30
CA GLY A 331 -0.03 21.56 0.24
C GLY A 331 0.01 23.08 0.47
N MET A 332 -0.67 23.61 1.49
CA MET A 332 -0.71 25.04 1.81
C MET A 332 0.49 25.44 2.68
N ARG A 333 1.02 26.64 2.45
CA ARG A 333 2.21 27.16 3.14
C ARG A 333 1.86 28.07 4.30
N TYR A 334 2.61 27.95 5.38
CA TYR A 334 2.43 28.74 6.60
C TYR A 334 3.78 29.24 7.08
N ARG A 335 3.91 30.55 7.30
CA ARG A 335 5.08 31.12 7.98
C ARG A 335 4.91 30.93 9.48
N VAL A 336 5.97 30.45 10.13
CA VAL A 336 5.99 30.23 11.58
C VAL A 336 7.17 30.99 12.17
N LYS A 337 6.90 31.95 13.07
CA LYS A 337 7.97 32.73 13.70
C LYS A 337 8.80 31.91 14.68
N ARG A 338 8.16 31.02 15.45
CA ARG A 338 8.83 30.09 16.37
C ARG A 338 8.24 28.68 16.25
N LEU A 339 9.00 27.75 15.69
CA LEU A 339 8.56 26.37 15.50
C LEU A 339 9.34 25.44 16.44
N LEU A 340 8.63 24.69 17.27
CA LEU A 340 9.20 23.61 18.09
C LEU A 340 9.08 22.30 17.34
N VAL A 341 10.20 21.61 17.15
CA VAL A 341 10.28 20.40 16.32
C VAL A 341 10.73 19.22 17.17
N PRO A 342 9.78 18.39 17.67
CA PRO A 342 10.09 17.04 18.11
C PRO A 342 10.27 16.14 16.87
N SER A 343 11.44 15.52 16.73
CA SER A 343 11.69 14.61 15.60
C SER A 343 10.92 13.29 15.72
N ASN A 344 10.82 12.55 14.60
CA ASN A 344 10.37 11.16 14.65
C ASN A 344 11.40 10.30 15.40
N LEU A 345 10.94 9.40 16.27
CA LEU A 345 11.80 8.40 16.91
C LEU A 345 12.08 7.20 16.00
N SER A 346 11.17 6.94 15.07
CA SER A 346 11.23 5.86 14.09
C SER A 346 11.62 6.43 12.73
N PHE A 347 12.20 5.61 11.86
CA PHE A 347 12.37 5.92 10.45
C PHE A 347 11.64 4.86 9.63
N ILE A 348 10.65 5.26 8.85
CA ILE A 348 9.89 4.36 7.98
C ILE A 348 9.89 4.95 6.58
N PRO A 349 10.64 4.37 5.63
CA PRO A 349 10.69 4.91 4.28
C PRO A 349 9.31 4.85 3.62
N LEU A 350 8.96 5.88 2.85
CA LEU A 350 7.66 6.01 2.19
C LEU A 350 7.44 4.87 1.19
N ASP A 351 8.36 4.75 0.24
CA ASP A 351 8.44 3.68 -0.74
C ASP A 351 9.90 3.54 -1.20
N GLY A 352 10.23 2.40 -1.79
CA GLY A 352 11.52 2.20 -2.44
C GLY A 352 11.56 2.73 -3.86
N LYS A 353 12.74 3.20 -4.30
CA LYS A 353 13.00 3.34 -5.74
C LYS A 353 12.76 1.98 -6.41
N LYS A 354 12.30 1.99 -7.66
CA LYS A 354 11.92 0.77 -8.40
C LYS A 354 13.07 -0.25 -8.40
N GLY A 355 12.79 -1.45 -7.88
CA GLY A 355 13.77 -2.54 -7.81
C GLY A 355 14.57 -2.61 -6.50
N ALA A 356 14.49 -1.60 -5.65
CA ALA A 356 15.08 -1.63 -4.31
C ALA A 356 14.19 -2.41 -3.33
N GLU A 357 14.80 -3.26 -2.51
CA GLU A 357 14.14 -3.86 -1.35
C GLU A 357 14.29 -2.92 -0.16
N THR A 358 13.26 -2.12 0.14
CA THR A 358 13.32 -1.14 1.25
C THR A 358 12.87 -1.67 2.59
N GLY A 359 12.42 -2.93 2.66
CA GLY A 359 11.92 -3.54 3.89
C GLY A 359 12.93 -3.41 5.04
N SER A 360 14.23 -3.54 4.74
CA SER A 360 15.31 -3.46 5.73
C SER A 360 15.78 -2.05 6.09
N LEU A 361 15.30 -0.98 5.45
CA LEU A 361 15.85 0.37 5.70
C LEU A 361 15.22 1.06 6.91
N GLY A 362 13.96 0.75 7.20
CA GLY A 362 13.25 1.37 8.32
C GLY A 362 13.60 0.71 9.66
N ALA A 363 13.42 1.45 10.75
CA ALA A 363 13.49 0.91 12.10
C ALA A 363 12.48 1.60 13.02
N ILE A 364 11.93 0.82 13.95
CA ILE A 364 11.01 1.29 14.97
C ILE A 364 11.64 0.99 16.33
N PRO A 365 12.06 1.98 17.13
CA PRO A 365 12.64 1.70 18.43
C PRO A 365 11.60 1.10 19.39
N PRO A 366 11.95 0.08 20.19
CA PRO A 366 11.04 -0.49 21.19
C PRO A 366 10.43 0.55 22.13
N LEU A 367 11.17 1.63 22.41
CA LEU A 367 10.74 2.78 23.19
C LEU A 367 9.43 3.39 22.67
N ALA A 368 9.29 3.57 21.34
CA ALA A 368 8.08 4.12 20.75
C ALA A 368 6.86 3.23 21.05
N ILE A 369 7.01 1.91 20.89
CA ILE A 369 5.94 0.94 21.16
C ILE A 369 5.59 0.88 22.65
N GLN A 370 6.61 0.90 23.52
CA GLN A 370 6.42 0.93 24.97
C GLN A 370 5.68 2.19 25.42
N PHE A 371 6.03 3.35 24.87
CA PHE A 371 5.35 4.62 25.13
C PHE A 371 3.86 4.55 24.78
N LEU A 372 3.53 4.07 23.57
CA LEU A 372 2.13 3.92 23.13
C LEU A 372 1.35 3.02 24.09
N ARG A 373 1.92 1.85 24.45
CA ARG A 373 1.29 0.94 25.40
C ARG A 373 1.07 1.59 26.76
N GLN A 374 2.05 2.32 27.28
CA GLN A 374 1.92 3.00 28.57
C GLN A 374 0.84 4.08 28.54
N LYS A 375 0.84 4.98 27.54
CA LYS A 375 -0.15 6.05 27.42
C LYS A 375 -1.57 5.50 27.29
N PHE A 376 -1.76 4.42 26.53
CA PHE A 376 -3.09 3.87 26.27
C PHE A 376 -3.53 2.76 27.25
N SER A 377 -2.63 2.32 28.15
CA SER A 377 -2.89 1.25 29.14
C SER A 377 -4.05 1.51 30.11
N HIS A 378 -4.30 2.77 30.48
CA HIS A 378 -5.39 3.13 31.40
C HIS A 378 -6.77 2.87 30.81
N ASN A 379 -6.89 2.87 29.48
CA ASN A 379 -8.12 2.54 28.76
C ASN A 379 -8.21 1.06 28.41
N MET A 380 -7.09 0.32 28.38
CA MET A 380 -7.05 -1.14 28.25
C MET A 380 -7.72 -1.87 29.44
N ARG A 381 -7.87 -1.21 30.60
CA ARG A 381 -8.41 -1.83 31.84
C ARG A 381 -9.90 -1.58 32.10
N LYS A 382 -10.58 -0.74 31.31
CA LYS A 382 -11.86 -0.11 31.73
C LYS A 382 -13.15 -0.70 31.19
N ARG A 383 -13.13 -1.73 30.36
CA ARG A 383 -14.36 -2.39 29.89
C ARG A 383 -14.25 -3.90 30.00
N ASP A 384 -15.25 -4.53 30.62
CA ASP A 384 -15.49 -5.98 30.66
C ASP A 384 -15.86 -6.50 29.25
N TYR A 385 -15.00 -6.28 28.25
CA TYR A 385 -15.04 -7.06 27.02
C TYR A 385 -14.65 -8.49 27.42
N GLY A 386 -15.59 -9.42 27.31
CA GLY A 386 -15.41 -10.81 27.73
C GLY A 386 -14.06 -11.33 27.26
N MET A 387 -13.32 -11.96 28.16
CA MET A 387 -11.96 -12.40 27.86
C MET A 387 -11.92 -13.34 26.65
N GLY A 388 -11.09 -13.00 25.66
CA GLY A 388 -10.64 -13.94 24.64
C GLY A 388 -11.28 -13.81 23.25
N HIS A 389 -11.52 -12.58 22.77
CA HIS A 389 -12.04 -12.37 21.42
C HIS A 389 -11.13 -12.96 20.33
N LEU A 390 -11.73 -13.65 19.36
CA LEU A 390 -11.08 -14.02 18.09
C LEU A 390 -11.47 -12.94 17.08
N LEU A 391 -10.52 -12.16 16.59
CA LEU A 391 -10.78 -11.01 15.72
C LEU A 391 -10.29 -11.29 14.31
N TYR A 392 -11.13 -11.09 13.32
CA TYR A 392 -10.74 -11.03 11.92
C TYR A 392 -10.91 -9.59 11.42
N ILE A 393 -9.80 -8.97 11.04
CA ILE A 393 -9.77 -7.62 10.47
C ILE A 393 -9.96 -7.79 8.96
N HIS A 394 -11.01 -7.23 8.40
CA HIS A 394 -11.16 -7.13 6.95
C HIS A 394 -10.74 -5.73 6.46
N ARG A 395 -10.43 -5.60 5.16
CA ARG A 395 -9.98 -4.34 4.55
C ARG A 395 -10.94 -3.97 3.43
N LYS A 396 -12.08 -3.39 3.81
CA LYS A 396 -13.00 -2.78 2.85
C LYS A 396 -12.23 -1.70 2.05
N GLU A 397 -12.24 -1.80 0.72
CA GLU A 397 -11.72 -0.78 -0.21
C GLU A 397 -10.19 -0.54 -0.18
N ALA A 398 -9.39 -1.55 0.14
CA ALA A 398 -7.93 -1.43 0.00
C ALA A 398 -7.50 -1.11 -1.45
N LEU A 399 -6.68 -0.08 -1.65
CA LEU A 399 -6.19 0.32 -2.98
C LEU A 399 -5.17 -0.65 -3.60
N TYR A 400 -4.52 -1.48 -2.77
CA TYR A 400 -3.46 -2.42 -3.13
C TYR A 400 -3.28 -3.46 -2.00
N ARG A 401 -2.55 -4.55 -2.28
CA ARG A 401 -2.42 -5.73 -1.38
C ARG A 401 -3.78 -6.31 -1.00
N ARG A 402 -4.72 -6.42 -1.95
CA ARG A 402 -6.03 -7.00 -1.67
C ARG A 402 -5.96 -8.53 -1.71
N PRO A 403 -6.49 -9.24 -0.71
CA PRO A 403 -6.88 -10.63 -0.90
C PRO A 403 -8.10 -10.67 -1.83
N VAL A 404 -7.94 -11.07 -3.09
CA VAL A 404 -9.06 -11.00 -4.06
C VAL A 404 -10.21 -11.96 -3.72
N ASN A 405 -9.92 -13.03 -2.95
CA ASN A 405 -10.90 -13.95 -2.39
C ASN A 405 -11.29 -13.61 -0.93
N GLU A 406 -11.29 -12.31 -0.57
CA GLU A 406 -11.60 -11.83 0.80
C GLU A 406 -12.88 -12.43 1.38
N LYS A 407 -13.96 -12.54 0.58
CA LYS A 407 -15.24 -13.10 1.05
C LYS A 407 -15.09 -14.53 1.58
N GLU A 408 -14.36 -15.38 0.85
CA GLU A 408 -14.17 -16.78 1.24
C GLU A 408 -13.26 -16.91 2.47
N VAL A 409 -12.24 -16.04 2.55
CA VAL A 409 -11.36 -15.93 3.71
C VAL A 409 -12.15 -15.51 4.96
N GLU A 410 -12.96 -14.45 4.85
CA GLU A 410 -13.81 -13.94 5.93
C GLU A 410 -14.81 -15.00 6.41
N GLU A 411 -15.54 -15.63 5.49
CA GLU A 411 -16.49 -16.70 5.79
C GLU A 411 -15.81 -17.87 6.53
N THR A 412 -14.55 -18.18 6.17
CA THR A 412 -13.74 -19.18 6.88
C THR A 412 -13.47 -18.76 8.31
N PHE A 413 -12.96 -17.54 8.56
CA PHE A 413 -12.73 -17.08 9.94
C PHE A 413 -14.01 -17.03 10.78
N VAL A 414 -15.12 -16.55 10.20
CA VAL A 414 -16.43 -16.50 10.87
C VAL A 414 -16.92 -17.91 11.24
N LYS A 415 -16.73 -18.91 10.37
CA LYS A 415 -17.04 -20.33 10.66
C LYS A 415 -16.34 -20.82 11.94
N TYR A 416 -15.12 -20.39 12.20
CA TYR A 416 -14.35 -20.73 13.42
C TYR A 416 -14.62 -19.80 14.61
N GLY A 417 -15.64 -18.94 14.53
CA GLY A 417 -16.08 -18.09 15.64
C GLY A 417 -15.32 -16.77 15.76
N PHE A 418 -14.60 -16.34 14.72
CA PHE A 418 -14.01 -15.01 14.69
C PHE A 418 -15.09 -13.94 14.48
N LEU A 419 -14.93 -12.82 15.19
CA LEU A 419 -15.65 -11.59 14.94
C LEU A 419 -14.96 -10.86 13.76
N SER A 420 -15.64 -10.81 12.62
CA SER A 420 -15.22 -9.98 11.48
C SER A 420 -15.51 -8.51 11.76
N LEU A 421 -14.53 -7.63 11.57
CA LEU A 421 -14.68 -6.20 11.77
C LEU A 421 -13.73 -5.35 10.92
N ASN A 422 -14.16 -4.11 10.67
CA ASN A 422 -13.33 -3.05 10.10
C ASN A 422 -12.96 -2.05 11.21
N PRO A 423 -11.69 -1.93 11.61
CA PRO A 423 -11.28 -1.00 12.65
C PRO A 423 -11.60 0.47 12.32
N ALA A 424 -11.71 0.83 11.03
CA ALA A 424 -12.08 2.17 10.61
C ALA A 424 -13.53 2.56 10.98
N GLU A 425 -14.39 1.59 11.26
CA GLU A 425 -15.78 1.81 11.70
C GLU A 425 -15.90 1.97 13.23
N LEU A 426 -14.80 1.78 13.97
CA LEU A 426 -14.73 1.92 15.42
C LEU A 426 -14.04 3.23 15.79
N SER A 427 -14.46 3.85 16.89
CA SER A 427 -13.68 4.92 17.54
C SER A 427 -12.31 4.39 17.98
N PHE A 428 -11.33 5.27 18.16
CA PHE A 428 -10.00 4.85 18.61
C PHE A 428 -10.04 4.20 19.99
N SER A 429 -10.84 4.71 20.93
CA SER A 429 -11.03 4.08 22.24
C SER A 429 -11.65 2.68 22.14
N GLU A 430 -12.60 2.47 21.22
CA GLU A 430 -13.17 1.13 20.97
C GLU A 430 -12.14 0.19 20.37
N GLN A 431 -11.28 0.66 19.46
CA GLN A 431 -10.16 -0.12 18.94
C GLN A 431 -9.21 -0.52 20.06
N VAL A 432 -8.74 0.43 20.89
CA VAL A 432 -7.86 0.12 22.03
C VAL A 432 -8.48 -0.92 22.93
N ALA A 433 -9.75 -0.75 23.30
CA ALA A 433 -10.41 -1.65 24.24
C ALA A 433 -10.66 -3.05 23.65
N LEU A 434 -11.15 -3.14 22.41
CA LEU A 434 -11.40 -4.42 21.75
C LEU A 434 -10.11 -5.22 21.54
N PHE A 435 -9.06 -4.58 21.03
CA PHE A 435 -7.78 -5.25 20.78
C PHE A 435 -7.05 -5.63 22.08
N SER A 436 -7.24 -4.87 23.17
CA SER A 436 -6.67 -5.20 24.49
C SER A 436 -7.25 -6.46 25.15
N SER A 437 -8.32 -7.02 24.60
CA SER A 437 -8.96 -8.26 25.08
C SER A 437 -8.89 -9.41 24.08
N ALA A 438 -8.20 -9.21 22.95
CA ALA A 438 -8.09 -10.19 21.88
C ALA A 438 -7.20 -11.38 22.28
N ARG A 439 -7.65 -12.59 21.97
CA ARG A 439 -6.85 -13.83 22.05
C ARG A 439 -6.17 -14.15 20.74
N VAL A 440 -6.88 -13.95 19.62
CA VAL A 440 -6.32 -14.10 18.28
C VAL A 440 -6.70 -12.90 17.44
N ILE A 441 -5.74 -12.34 16.70
CA ILE A 441 -5.97 -11.26 15.74
C ILE A 441 -5.51 -11.76 14.37
N ALA A 442 -6.44 -11.91 13.45
CA ALA A 442 -6.20 -12.33 12.07
C ALA A 442 -6.57 -11.22 11.10
N GLY A 443 -5.94 -11.18 9.92
CA GLY A 443 -6.35 -10.26 8.86
C GLY A 443 -5.26 -9.98 7.83
N PRO A 444 -5.63 -9.41 6.67
CA PRO A 444 -4.67 -9.02 5.66
C PRO A 444 -3.76 -7.92 6.18
N GLY A 445 -2.48 -7.99 5.81
CA GLY A 445 -1.50 -6.98 6.18
C GLY A 445 -1.97 -5.57 5.77
N GLY A 446 -1.97 -4.65 6.71
CA GLY A 446 -2.28 -3.23 6.54
C GLY A 446 -2.32 -2.49 7.89
N ALA A 447 -2.61 -1.19 7.84
CA ALA A 447 -2.60 -0.33 9.03
C ALA A 447 -3.53 -0.80 10.16
N GLY A 448 -4.66 -1.45 9.84
CA GLY A 448 -5.57 -1.99 10.85
C GLY A 448 -4.93 -3.06 11.75
N LEU A 449 -3.96 -3.84 11.24
CA LEU A 449 -3.29 -4.88 12.01
C LEU A 449 -2.30 -4.32 13.05
N VAL A 450 -1.90 -3.05 12.92
CA VAL A 450 -1.07 -2.33 13.91
C VAL A 450 -1.73 -2.27 15.28
N ASN A 451 -3.06 -2.33 15.34
CA ASN A 451 -3.79 -2.39 16.62
C ASN A 451 -3.37 -3.57 17.52
N MET A 452 -2.62 -4.55 17.00
CA MET A 452 -1.90 -5.52 17.83
C MET A 452 -1.04 -4.88 18.92
N ILE A 453 -0.62 -3.62 18.77
CA ILE A 453 0.17 -2.93 19.79
C ILE A 453 -0.57 -2.78 21.12
N PHE A 454 -1.91 -2.86 21.11
CA PHE A 454 -2.76 -2.81 22.29
C PHE A 454 -3.04 -4.19 22.88
N ALA A 455 -2.66 -5.27 22.18
CA ALA A 455 -2.98 -6.62 22.60
C ALA A 455 -2.16 -7.07 23.84
N PRO A 456 -2.70 -7.97 24.66
CA PRO A 456 -1.92 -8.73 25.65
C PRO A 456 -0.79 -9.51 24.98
N ASN A 457 0.31 -9.75 25.68
CA ASN A 457 1.40 -10.58 25.15
C ASN A 457 0.99 -12.06 24.90
N THR A 458 -0.12 -12.51 25.48
CA THR A 458 -0.71 -13.84 25.25
C THR A 458 -1.49 -13.94 23.93
N THR A 459 -1.61 -12.85 23.17
CA THR A 459 -2.37 -12.83 21.92
C THR A 459 -1.56 -13.45 20.78
N ILE A 460 -2.23 -14.26 19.96
CA ILE A 460 -1.68 -14.84 18.74
C ILE A 460 -2.07 -13.97 17.54
N ILE A 461 -1.12 -13.64 16.68
CA ILE A 461 -1.37 -12.87 15.46
C ILE A 461 -1.28 -13.78 14.24
N LEU A 462 -2.30 -13.73 13.38
CA LEU A 462 -2.38 -14.42 12.08
C LEU A 462 -2.37 -13.38 10.93
N PRO A 463 -1.22 -12.77 10.60
CA PRO A 463 -1.13 -11.90 9.45
C PRO A 463 -1.31 -12.71 8.15
N LEU A 464 -2.20 -12.23 7.28
CA LEU A 464 -2.36 -12.74 5.91
C LEU A 464 -1.56 -11.84 4.97
N THR A 465 -0.53 -12.38 4.31
CA THR A 465 0.39 -11.58 3.49
C THR A 465 0.78 -12.33 2.22
N ALA A 466 1.05 -11.60 1.13
CA ALA A 466 1.58 -12.21 -0.10
C ALA A 466 3.05 -12.66 0.02
N THR A 467 3.77 -12.08 1.00
CA THR A 467 5.19 -12.34 1.27
C THR A 467 5.36 -12.65 2.74
N ALA A 468 6.33 -13.50 3.09
CA ALA A 468 6.64 -13.76 4.48
C ALA A 468 7.04 -12.45 5.22
N TYR A 469 7.79 -11.56 4.55
CA TYR A 469 8.29 -10.31 5.14
C TYR A 469 7.19 -9.34 5.58
N SER A 470 7.22 -8.91 6.85
CA SER A 470 6.27 -7.91 7.37
C SER A 470 6.75 -7.24 8.66
N PHE A 471 6.53 -5.92 8.78
CA PHE A 471 6.74 -5.11 10.00
C PHE A 471 6.05 -5.69 11.26
N TYR A 472 5.02 -6.54 11.09
CA TYR A 472 4.33 -7.19 12.20
C TYR A 472 5.24 -8.09 13.04
N SER A 473 6.31 -8.66 12.48
CA SER A 473 7.26 -9.47 13.26
C SER A 473 8.06 -8.63 14.25
N TRP A 474 8.34 -7.37 13.94
CA TRP A 474 9.02 -6.44 14.85
C TRP A 474 8.14 -6.14 16.06
N PHE A 475 6.90 -5.71 15.79
CA PHE A 475 5.90 -5.47 16.82
C PHE A 475 5.70 -6.69 17.72
N ALA A 476 5.53 -7.86 17.11
CA ALA A 476 5.35 -9.08 17.86
C ALA A 476 6.53 -9.39 18.78
N ARG A 477 7.77 -9.24 18.31
CA ARG A 477 8.94 -9.46 19.16
C ARG A 477 9.01 -8.45 20.31
N TYR A 478 8.80 -7.17 20.04
CA TYR A 478 8.86 -6.12 21.07
C TYR A 478 7.80 -6.29 22.16
N MET A 479 6.73 -7.01 21.84
CA MET A 479 5.61 -7.27 22.74
C MET A 479 5.53 -8.72 23.23
N ASP A 480 6.47 -9.57 22.84
CA ASP A 480 6.48 -11.02 23.12
C ASP A 480 5.18 -11.73 22.66
N LEU A 481 4.64 -11.33 21.50
CA LEU A 481 3.49 -11.95 20.86
C LEU A 481 3.90 -13.16 20.03
N GLU A 482 3.01 -14.14 19.95
CA GLU A 482 3.13 -15.24 19.01
C GLU A 482 2.58 -14.82 17.63
N THR A 483 3.32 -15.13 16.56
CA THR A 483 2.89 -14.83 15.19
C THR A 483 2.94 -16.06 14.32
N VAL A 484 1.87 -16.31 13.59
CA VAL A 484 1.78 -17.39 12.62
C VAL A 484 1.36 -16.81 11.27
N ASN A 485 2.31 -16.67 10.35
CA ASN A 485 2.06 -16.09 9.03
C ASN A 485 1.29 -17.06 8.13
N VAL A 486 0.19 -16.58 7.53
CA VAL A 486 -0.52 -17.29 6.48
C VAL A 486 -0.19 -16.64 5.14
N THR A 487 0.72 -17.27 4.40
CA THR A 487 1.24 -16.71 3.14
C THR A 487 0.31 -17.01 1.97
N GLY A 488 -0.16 -15.95 1.31
CA GLY A 488 -0.90 -15.99 0.06
C GLY A 488 -0.03 -16.04 -1.19
N LYS A 489 -0.66 -16.25 -2.35
CA LYS A 489 0.01 -16.24 -3.65
C LYS A 489 -0.23 -14.89 -4.33
N PRO A 490 0.81 -14.09 -4.62
CA PRO A 490 0.65 -12.83 -5.34
C PRO A 490 0.13 -13.07 -6.76
N ILE A 491 -0.72 -12.17 -7.24
CA ILE A 491 -1.27 -12.16 -8.60
C ILE A 491 -0.41 -11.21 -9.44
N PRO A 492 0.36 -11.72 -10.43
CA PRO A 492 1.14 -10.88 -11.33
C PRO A 492 0.30 -9.82 -12.05
N GLY A 493 0.91 -8.70 -12.42
CA GLY A 493 0.24 -7.63 -13.20
C GLY A 493 -0.70 -6.72 -12.40
N THR A 494 -1.09 -7.08 -11.18
CA THR A 494 -1.97 -6.23 -10.34
C THR A 494 -1.27 -5.01 -9.74
N SER A 495 0.07 -5.07 -9.63
CA SER A 495 0.93 -3.92 -9.33
C SER A 495 2.36 -4.18 -9.86
N ILE A 496 3.02 -3.11 -10.32
CA ILE A 496 4.46 -3.11 -10.61
C ILE A 496 5.30 -3.23 -9.35
N VAL A 497 4.85 -2.64 -8.24
CA VAL A 497 5.54 -2.76 -6.96
C VAL A 497 5.19 -4.13 -6.38
N LYS A 498 6.18 -5.04 -6.34
CA LYS A 498 5.97 -6.47 -6.02
C LYS A 498 5.17 -6.69 -4.72
N HIS A 499 5.52 -5.96 -3.66
CA HIS A 499 4.86 -6.09 -2.36
C HIS A 499 3.46 -5.45 -2.32
N GLN A 500 3.08 -4.64 -3.32
CA GLN A 500 1.76 -4.02 -3.44
C GLN A 500 0.76 -4.86 -4.25
N ARG A 501 1.21 -5.97 -4.84
CA ARG A 501 0.35 -6.85 -5.65
C ARG A 501 -0.82 -7.40 -4.83
N ASP A 502 -1.97 -7.53 -5.49
CA ASP A 502 -3.07 -8.30 -4.96
C ASP A 502 -2.67 -9.78 -4.89
N TYR A 503 -3.34 -10.56 -4.06
CA TYR A 503 -3.01 -11.95 -3.81
C TYR A 503 -4.26 -12.78 -3.53
N VAL A 504 -4.10 -14.09 -3.56
CA VAL A 504 -5.11 -15.05 -3.09
C VAL A 504 -4.61 -15.75 -1.83
N ILE A 505 -5.53 -16.08 -0.93
CA ILE A 505 -5.23 -16.88 0.26
C ILE A 505 -5.91 -18.24 0.14
N ASP A 506 -5.13 -19.27 0.43
CA ASP A 506 -5.60 -20.65 0.50
C ASP A 506 -6.35 -20.84 1.83
N VAL A 507 -7.65 -21.10 1.75
CA VAL A 507 -8.50 -21.22 2.95
C VAL A 507 -8.23 -22.51 3.70
N GLU A 508 -7.81 -23.55 3.01
CA GLU A 508 -7.38 -24.80 3.64
C GLU A 508 -6.18 -24.55 4.56
N LYS A 509 -5.22 -23.71 4.15
CA LYS A 509 -4.12 -23.26 5.04
C LYS A 509 -4.60 -22.47 6.26
N ILE A 510 -5.66 -21.66 6.12
CA ILE A 510 -6.27 -20.97 7.26
C ILE A 510 -6.85 -21.99 8.23
N GLU A 511 -7.62 -22.96 7.75
CA GLU A 511 -8.23 -24.01 8.58
C GLU A 511 -7.16 -24.82 9.33
N GLU A 512 -6.11 -25.28 8.62
CA GLU A 512 -4.95 -25.96 9.22
C GLU A 512 -4.26 -25.11 10.30
N THR A 513 -4.08 -23.82 10.01
CA THR A 513 -3.47 -22.87 10.95
C THR A 513 -4.31 -22.77 12.22
N ILE A 514 -5.61 -22.50 12.09
CA ILE A 514 -6.53 -22.37 13.23
C ILE A 514 -6.54 -23.65 14.07
N GLN A 515 -6.59 -24.83 13.44
CA GLN A 515 -6.58 -26.12 14.16
C GLN A 515 -5.26 -26.35 14.91
N SER A 516 -4.12 -25.95 14.34
CA SER A 516 -2.83 -26.05 15.03
C SER A 516 -2.71 -25.13 16.26
N LEU A 517 -3.48 -24.04 16.33
CA LEU A 517 -3.48 -23.15 17.50
C LEU A 517 -4.04 -23.85 18.75
N ASP A 518 -4.90 -24.86 18.57
CA ASP A 518 -5.41 -25.67 19.67
C ASP A 518 -4.30 -26.52 20.30
N GLU A 519 -3.36 -27.02 19.50
CA GLU A 519 -2.20 -27.79 19.97
C GLU A 519 -1.16 -26.91 20.68
N LEU A 520 -0.96 -25.67 20.19
CA LEU A 520 -0.04 -24.69 20.80
C LEU A 520 -0.55 -24.14 22.13
N SER A 521 -1.87 -24.07 22.31
CA SER A 521 -2.45 -23.32 23.41
C SER A 521 -2.57 -24.09 24.74
N GLY A 522 -2.45 -25.43 24.79
CA GLY A 522 -2.25 -26.23 26.03
C GLY A 522 -3.17 -25.96 27.24
N MET A 523 -4.17 -25.09 27.12
CA MET A 523 -4.94 -24.45 28.20
C MET A 523 -6.44 -24.44 27.88
N VAL A 524 -6.89 -25.44 27.13
CA VAL A 524 -8.29 -25.56 26.79
C VAL A 524 -8.95 -26.55 27.75
N SER A 525 -9.47 -26.02 28.86
CA SER A 525 -10.54 -26.68 29.62
C SER A 525 -11.81 -25.84 29.49
N GLY A 526 -12.86 -26.42 28.86
CA GLY A 526 -14.19 -25.79 28.72
C GLY A 526 -14.81 -25.89 27.33
N ASN A 527 -16.13 -25.74 27.21
CA ASN A 527 -16.94 -25.81 25.98
C ASN A 527 -16.72 -24.61 25.01
N HIS A 528 -15.52 -24.42 24.47
CA HIS A 528 -15.21 -23.32 23.53
C HIS A 528 -15.55 -23.68 22.06
N PRO A 529 -15.95 -22.74 21.18
CA PRO A 529 -16.24 -23.00 19.76
C PRO A 529 -15.09 -23.62 18.96
N LEU A 530 -13.83 -23.30 19.31
CA LEU A 530 -12.63 -23.94 18.74
C LEU A 530 -12.54 -25.44 19.08
N ASN A 531 -13.18 -25.90 20.17
CA ASN A 531 -13.16 -27.30 20.62
C ASN A 531 -14.24 -28.16 19.99
N LYS A 532 -15.09 -27.56 19.15
CA LYS A 532 -16.04 -28.33 18.36
C LYS A 532 -15.26 -28.93 17.19
N PRO A 533 -15.43 -30.23 16.89
CA PRO A 533 -14.87 -30.81 15.68
C PRO A 533 -15.50 -30.11 14.48
N HIS A 534 -14.79 -29.13 13.93
CA HIS A 534 -15.14 -28.52 12.65
C HIS A 534 -14.56 -29.43 11.59
N GLN A 535 -15.43 -30.02 10.77
CA GLN A 535 -14.99 -30.74 9.59
C GLN A 535 -14.32 -29.71 8.65
N VAL A 536 -13.06 -29.96 8.29
CA VAL A 536 -12.36 -29.20 7.24
C VAL A 536 -13.29 -29.14 6.03
N SER A 537 -13.57 -27.95 5.53
CA SER A 537 -14.50 -27.76 4.41
C SER A 537 -13.86 -28.10 3.05
N HIS A 538 -12.86 -28.98 3.06
CA HIS A 538 -12.16 -29.41 1.86
C HIS A 538 -13.15 -30.16 0.96
N ILE A 539 -13.54 -29.53 -0.15
CA ILE A 539 -14.41 -30.15 -1.13
C ILE A 539 -13.58 -31.18 -1.89
N CYS A 540 -13.77 -32.47 -1.58
CA CYS A 540 -13.19 -33.54 -2.36
C CYS A 540 -14.09 -33.81 -3.58
N ILE A 541 -13.77 -33.16 -4.70
CA ILE A 541 -14.53 -33.25 -5.94
C ILE A 541 -14.72 -34.69 -6.45
N ASP A 542 -13.79 -35.59 -6.15
CA ASP A 542 -13.88 -37.02 -6.53
C ASP A 542 -14.95 -37.80 -5.75
N THR A 543 -15.45 -37.24 -4.64
CA THR A 543 -16.54 -37.81 -3.84
C THR A 543 -17.91 -37.29 -4.23
N LEU A 544 -17.98 -36.22 -5.02
CA LEU A 544 -19.24 -35.59 -5.41
C LEU A 544 -19.80 -36.26 -6.68
N PRO A 545 -21.09 -36.58 -6.75
CA PRO A 545 -21.74 -37.02 -7.98
C PRO A 545 -21.90 -35.87 -9.00
N VAL A 546 -21.85 -36.21 -10.29
CA VAL A 546 -22.19 -35.28 -11.38
C VAL A 546 -23.68 -34.92 -11.31
N PHE A 547 -23.99 -33.63 -11.38
CA PHE A 547 -25.35 -33.14 -11.51
C PHE A 547 -25.77 -33.16 -13.00
N PRO A 548 -26.86 -33.83 -13.38
CA PRO A 548 -27.25 -34.00 -14.79
C PRO A 548 -28.00 -32.76 -15.33
N ALA A 549 -27.42 -31.57 -15.18
CA ALA A 549 -27.94 -30.32 -15.74
C ALA A 549 -26.78 -29.41 -16.17
N ASP A 550 -27.12 -28.28 -16.77
CA ASP A 550 -26.17 -27.22 -17.10
C ASP A 550 -26.32 -26.03 -16.15
N THR A 551 -25.24 -25.26 -16.02
CA THR A 551 -25.21 -23.97 -15.34
C THR A 551 -24.51 -22.91 -16.19
N SER A 552 -24.61 -21.66 -15.78
CA SER A 552 -23.96 -20.54 -16.48
C SER A 552 -22.56 -20.28 -15.94
N TYR A 553 -21.62 -20.10 -16.85
CA TYR A 553 -20.23 -19.73 -16.54
C TYR A 553 -19.57 -19.04 -17.74
N HIS A 554 -18.43 -18.41 -17.48
CA HIS A 554 -17.53 -17.92 -18.51
C HIS A 554 -16.08 -17.99 -18.04
N ILE A 555 -15.16 -18.16 -19.00
CA ILE A 555 -13.72 -17.99 -18.77
C ILE A 555 -13.35 -16.71 -19.51
N ASP A 556 -12.98 -15.68 -18.76
CA ASP A 556 -12.65 -14.37 -19.30
C ASP A 556 -11.23 -14.39 -19.88
N ARG A 557 -10.27 -14.88 -19.09
CA ARG A 557 -8.84 -14.81 -19.42
C ARG A 557 -8.07 -16.07 -19.09
N ILE A 558 -7.05 -16.33 -19.89
CA ILE A 558 -6.03 -17.36 -19.66
C ILE A 558 -4.68 -16.67 -19.81
N ASN A 559 -3.80 -16.76 -18.80
CA ASN A 559 -2.50 -16.07 -18.76
C ASN A 559 -2.58 -14.60 -19.23
N TRP A 560 -3.58 -13.86 -18.70
CA TRP A 560 -3.82 -12.43 -18.95
C TRP A 560 -4.35 -12.05 -20.32
N LYS A 561 -4.54 -13.01 -21.25
CA LYS A 561 -5.14 -12.76 -22.57
C LYS A 561 -6.60 -13.17 -22.60
N ILE A 562 -7.42 -12.44 -23.36
CA ILE A 562 -8.87 -12.69 -23.46
C ILE A 562 -9.09 -14.02 -24.18
N ARG A 563 -10.04 -14.82 -23.70
CA ARG A 563 -10.31 -16.15 -24.24
C ARG A 563 -10.63 -16.16 -25.74
N SER A 564 -11.32 -15.12 -26.26
CA SER A 564 -11.66 -14.99 -27.68
C SER A 564 -10.44 -14.96 -28.60
N ASP A 565 -9.27 -14.65 -28.06
CA ASP A 565 -8.04 -14.42 -28.82
C ASP A 565 -7.24 -15.71 -28.99
N TYR A 566 -7.67 -16.81 -28.36
CA TYR A 566 -6.97 -18.08 -28.42
C TYR A 566 -7.49 -18.99 -29.54
N PRO A 567 -6.59 -19.61 -30.33
CA PRO A 567 -6.95 -20.72 -31.20
C PRO A 567 -7.37 -21.94 -30.36
N SER A 568 -7.87 -23.00 -31.01
CA SER A 568 -8.38 -24.22 -30.36
C SER A 568 -7.38 -24.92 -29.42
N SER A 569 -6.09 -24.56 -29.46
CA SER A 569 -5.02 -25.09 -28.61
C SER A 569 -4.13 -23.96 -28.10
N ILE A 570 -3.84 -23.94 -26.79
CA ILE A 570 -3.07 -22.90 -26.10
C ILE A 570 -1.70 -23.45 -25.71
N PHE A 571 -0.63 -22.79 -26.12
CA PHE A 571 0.74 -23.15 -25.72
C PHE A 571 1.07 -22.55 -24.36
N ILE A 572 1.60 -23.38 -23.46
CA ILE A 572 2.08 -23.00 -22.13
C ILE A 572 3.52 -23.46 -22.01
N ASP A 573 4.42 -22.53 -21.69
CA ASP A 573 5.80 -22.86 -21.35
C ASP A 573 5.81 -23.64 -20.01
N GLY A 574 6.53 -24.77 -19.95
CA GLY A 574 6.67 -25.61 -18.77
C GLY A 574 7.26 -24.88 -17.55
N GLY A 575 7.96 -23.77 -17.77
CA GLY A 575 8.44 -22.88 -16.71
C GLY A 575 7.41 -21.86 -16.20
N GLN A 576 6.22 -21.78 -16.80
CA GLN A 576 5.23 -20.73 -16.53
C GLN A 576 4.00 -21.25 -15.75
N ASP A 577 3.61 -20.53 -14.70
CA ASP A 577 2.34 -20.78 -14.00
C ASP A 577 1.14 -20.53 -14.93
N LEU A 578 0.11 -21.36 -14.81
CA LEU A 578 -1.15 -21.22 -15.55
C LEU A 578 -2.19 -20.49 -14.72
N PHE A 579 -2.68 -19.37 -15.25
CA PHE A 579 -3.74 -18.54 -14.69
C PHE A 579 -5.01 -18.69 -15.53
N ILE A 580 -6.14 -19.02 -14.89
CA ILE A 580 -7.46 -19.07 -15.53
C ILE A 580 -8.43 -18.26 -14.70
N GLU A 581 -9.01 -17.21 -15.30
CA GLU A 581 -9.98 -16.32 -14.65
C GLU A 581 -11.34 -16.45 -15.30
N GLY A 582 -12.40 -16.36 -14.49
CA GLY A 582 -13.76 -16.49 -14.98
C GLY A 582 -14.81 -16.18 -13.94
N TRP A 583 -16.04 -16.56 -14.26
CA TRP A 583 -17.15 -16.61 -13.32
C TRP A 583 -17.97 -17.88 -13.54
N ALA A 584 -18.61 -18.35 -12.47
CA ALA A 584 -19.50 -19.50 -12.52
C ALA A 584 -20.62 -19.31 -11.49
N ILE A 585 -21.85 -19.68 -11.83
CA ILE A 585 -23.01 -19.63 -10.92
C ILE A 585 -23.65 -21.01 -10.81
N ASP A 586 -24.53 -21.18 -9.83
CA ASP A 586 -25.51 -22.25 -9.76
C ASP A 586 -26.88 -21.66 -10.12
N VAL A 587 -27.29 -21.89 -11.38
CA VAL A 587 -28.56 -21.33 -11.90
C VAL A 587 -29.79 -21.91 -11.18
N ILE A 588 -29.68 -23.09 -10.57
CA ILE A 588 -30.79 -23.75 -9.88
C ILE A 588 -30.98 -23.11 -8.51
N ALA A 589 -29.88 -22.82 -7.81
CA ALA A 589 -29.89 -22.12 -6.54
C ALA A 589 -30.08 -20.59 -6.69
N ASP A 590 -29.98 -20.06 -7.91
CA ASP A 590 -29.93 -18.61 -8.19
C ASP A 590 -28.88 -17.90 -7.30
N ALA A 591 -27.70 -18.52 -7.24
CA ALA A 591 -26.61 -18.16 -6.34
C ALA A 591 -25.25 -18.41 -7.00
N PRO A 592 -24.15 -17.84 -6.46
CA PRO A 592 -22.81 -18.25 -6.84
C PRO A 592 -22.61 -19.76 -6.64
N ALA A 593 -21.85 -20.38 -7.54
CA ALA A 593 -21.37 -21.75 -7.35
C ALA A 593 -20.52 -21.84 -6.06
N ALA A 594 -20.35 -23.02 -5.48
CA ALA A 594 -19.54 -23.14 -4.26
C ALA A 594 -18.04 -22.99 -4.55
N THR A 595 -17.57 -23.53 -5.67
CA THR A 595 -16.20 -23.40 -6.17
C THR A 595 -16.12 -23.97 -7.60
N VAL A 596 -14.95 -23.88 -8.22
CA VAL A 596 -14.66 -24.41 -9.55
C VAL A 596 -13.38 -25.24 -9.49
N PHE A 597 -13.36 -26.39 -10.16
CA PHE A 597 -12.16 -27.20 -10.34
C PHE A 597 -11.73 -27.21 -11.80
N ILE A 598 -10.44 -26.96 -12.02
CA ILE A 598 -9.75 -27.16 -13.31
C ILE A 598 -9.20 -28.57 -13.31
N SER A 599 -9.72 -29.45 -14.16
CA SER A 599 -9.35 -30.87 -14.20
C SER A 599 -8.73 -31.24 -15.54
N PHE A 600 -7.57 -31.90 -15.50
CA PHE A 600 -6.90 -32.40 -16.69
C PHE A 600 -7.24 -33.88 -16.94
N ASP A 601 -7.23 -34.28 -18.21
CA ASP A 601 -7.41 -35.67 -18.67
C ASP A 601 -6.39 -36.66 -18.07
N SER A 602 -5.24 -36.17 -17.59
CA SER A 602 -4.26 -36.94 -16.84
C SER A 602 -4.59 -37.14 -15.34
N GLY A 603 -5.73 -36.64 -14.87
CA GLY A 603 -6.27 -36.88 -13.52
C GLY A 603 -5.97 -35.81 -12.48
N GLN A 604 -5.09 -34.84 -12.76
CA GLN A 604 -4.82 -33.71 -11.87
C GLN A 604 -6.03 -32.78 -11.79
N GLN A 605 -6.34 -32.30 -10.59
CA GLN A 605 -7.45 -31.39 -10.34
C GLN A 605 -6.99 -30.23 -9.45
N TYR A 606 -7.34 -29.02 -9.85
CA TYR A 606 -6.94 -27.79 -9.18
C TYR A 606 -8.17 -27.00 -8.79
N ARG A 607 -8.33 -26.78 -7.49
CA ARG A 607 -9.38 -25.91 -6.95
C ARG A 607 -9.05 -24.45 -7.29
N ALA A 608 -10.01 -23.76 -7.88
CA ALA A 608 -9.92 -22.32 -8.10
C ALA A 608 -10.25 -21.56 -6.80
N PHE A 609 -9.58 -20.43 -6.60
CA PHE A 609 -9.94 -19.47 -5.59
C PHE A 609 -11.27 -18.81 -5.97
N TYR A 610 -12.18 -18.76 -5.01
CA TYR A 610 -13.54 -18.24 -5.10
C TYR A 610 -13.76 -17.40 -3.81
N SER A 611 -14.67 -16.47 -3.61
CA SER A 611 -15.70 -15.85 -4.43
C SER A 611 -15.28 -14.42 -4.83
N LEU A 612 -14.58 -14.27 -5.96
CA LEU A 612 -14.08 -12.96 -6.42
C LEU A 612 -15.24 -12.05 -6.85
N LYS A 613 -15.07 -10.74 -6.67
CA LYS A 613 -16.09 -9.73 -6.97
C LYS A 613 -16.30 -9.54 -8.49
N ARG A 614 -17.55 -9.58 -8.95
CA ARG A 614 -18.01 -9.43 -10.34
C ARG A 614 -19.25 -8.54 -10.47
N PRO A 615 -19.08 -7.21 -10.35
CA PRO A 615 -20.20 -6.27 -10.49
C PRO A 615 -20.85 -6.31 -11.89
N ASP A 616 -20.06 -6.60 -12.91
CA ASP A 616 -20.48 -6.79 -14.30
C ASP A 616 -21.45 -7.97 -14.45
N VAL A 617 -21.15 -9.11 -13.82
CA VAL A 617 -22.01 -10.30 -13.85
C VAL A 617 -23.29 -10.04 -13.04
N SER A 618 -23.16 -9.47 -11.85
CA SER A 618 -24.31 -9.08 -11.03
C SER A 618 -25.26 -8.14 -11.77
N ALA A 619 -24.72 -7.13 -12.47
CA ALA A 619 -25.49 -6.19 -13.29
C ALA A 619 -26.15 -6.87 -14.50
N HIS A 620 -25.42 -7.75 -15.20
CA HIS A 620 -25.93 -8.50 -16.36
C HIS A 620 -27.17 -9.34 -15.99
N PHE A 621 -27.08 -10.10 -14.90
CA PHE A 621 -28.17 -10.94 -14.41
C PHE A 621 -29.19 -10.18 -13.55
N ARG A 622 -28.94 -8.90 -13.23
CA ARG A 622 -29.75 -8.08 -12.30
C ARG A 622 -29.97 -8.77 -10.96
N ASN A 623 -28.94 -9.43 -10.46
CA ASN A 623 -28.98 -10.18 -9.20
C ASN A 623 -27.75 -9.84 -8.35
N GLU A 624 -27.98 -9.13 -7.24
CA GLU A 624 -26.92 -8.72 -6.31
C GLU A 624 -26.24 -9.90 -5.61
N LYS A 625 -26.92 -11.05 -5.48
CA LYS A 625 -26.34 -12.26 -4.90
C LYS A 625 -25.16 -12.79 -5.72
N LEU A 626 -25.13 -12.47 -7.02
CA LEU A 626 -24.08 -12.88 -7.95
C LEU A 626 -22.87 -11.94 -7.94
N LEU A 627 -22.82 -10.95 -7.04
CA LEU A 627 -21.68 -10.05 -6.91
C LEU A 627 -20.37 -10.79 -6.63
N HIS A 628 -20.43 -11.96 -5.99
CA HIS A 628 -19.25 -12.74 -5.64
C HIS A 628 -19.30 -14.09 -6.36
N CYS A 629 -19.28 -14.08 -7.69
CA CYS A 629 -19.32 -15.29 -8.51
C CYS A 629 -18.05 -15.53 -9.35
N GLY A 630 -17.03 -14.69 -9.18
CA GLY A 630 -15.78 -14.78 -9.92
C GLY A 630 -14.84 -15.84 -9.34
N PHE A 631 -13.96 -16.38 -10.19
CA PHE A 631 -12.91 -17.30 -9.79
C PHE A 631 -11.57 -16.96 -10.44
N ILE A 632 -10.49 -17.38 -9.79
CA ILE A 632 -9.15 -17.46 -10.38
C ILE A 632 -8.50 -18.79 -10.00
N ALA A 633 -8.02 -19.55 -10.97
CA ALA A 633 -7.18 -20.71 -10.75
C ALA A 633 -5.72 -20.30 -11.00
N ILE A 634 -4.83 -20.61 -10.05
CA ILE A 634 -3.39 -20.41 -10.17
C ILE A 634 -2.72 -21.78 -10.03
N ILE A 635 -2.29 -22.34 -11.14
CA ILE A 635 -1.72 -23.68 -11.24
C ILE A 635 -0.20 -23.55 -11.42
N PRO A 636 0.61 -23.96 -10.42
CA PRO A 636 2.05 -23.86 -10.50
C PRO A 636 2.63 -24.63 -11.70
N ALA A 637 3.62 -24.05 -12.37
CA ALA A 637 4.29 -24.62 -13.53
C ALA A 637 4.76 -26.07 -13.28
N ASN A 638 5.38 -26.30 -12.12
CA ASN A 638 5.89 -27.60 -11.69
C ASN A 638 4.81 -28.65 -11.37
N SER A 639 3.54 -28.26 -11.33
CA SER A 639 2.41 -29.16 -11.13
C SER A 639 1.68 -29.49 -12.44
N LEU A 640 1.90 -28.71 -13.49
CA LEU A 640 1.19 -28.90 -14.76
C LEU A 640 1.57 -30.23 -15.44
N PRO A 641 0.58 -30.98 -15.97
CA PRO A 641 0.88 -32.18 -16.72
C PRO A 641 1.47 -31.85 -18.10
N HIS A 642 2.66 -32.35 -18.42
CA HIS A 642 3.33 -32.09 -19.71
C HIS A 642 2.62 -32.72 -20.92
N GLY A 643 2.78 -32.10 -22.09
CA GLY A 643 2.26 -32.57 -23.37
C GLY A 643 0.91 -31.95 -23.75
N ILE A 644 0.27 -32.52 -24.76
CA ILE A 644 -1.09 -32.11 -25.16
C ILE A 644 -2.07 -32.65 -24.12
N ARG A 645 -2.80 -31.75 -23.47
CA ARG A 645 -3.72 -32.07 -22.37
C ARG A 645 -5.05 -31.40 -22.57
N LYS A 646 -6.12 -32.16 -22.39
CA LYS A 646 -7.47 -31.62 -22.36
C LYS A 646 -7.84 -31.19 -20.96
N CYS A 647 -8.35 -29.97 -20.86
CA CYS A 647 -8.83 -29.39 -19.63
C CYS A 647 -10.36 -29.38 -19.62
N SER A 648 -10.92 -29.76 -18.49
CA SER A 648 -12.35 -29.74 -18.18
C SER A 648 -12.63 -28.82 -17.01
N LEU A 649 -13.85 -28.28 -16.96
CA LEU A 649 -14.33 -27.45 -15.88
C LEU A 649 -15.36 -28.25 -15.07
N LYS A 650 -15.15 -28.37 -13.76
CA LYS A 650 -16.14 -28.91 -12.83
C LYS A 650 -16.62 -27.80 -11.90
N ILE A 651 -17.90 -27.45 -11.98
CA ILE A 651 -18.49 -26.35 -11.19
C ILE A 651 -19.30 -26.96 -10.07
N VAL A 652 -18.92 -26.72 -8.81
CA VAL A 652 -19.59 -27.32 -7.66
C VAL A 652 -20.88 -26.56 -7.34
N THR A 653 -21.98 -27.28 -7.15
CA THR A 653 -23.28 -26.70 -6.79
C THR A 653 -23.18 -25.89 -5.50
N HIS A 654 -24.07 -24.91 -5.33
CA HIS A 654 -24.07 -24.01 -4.16
C HIS A 654 -24.15 -24.78 -2.83
N ASP A 655 -24.91 -25.88 -2.82
CA ASP A 655 -25.09 -26.77 -1.67
C ASP A 655 -23.92 -27.73 -1.40
N ARG A 656 -22.91 -27.77 -2.28
CA ARG A 656 -21.71 -28.62 -2.21
C ARG A 656 -22.00 -30.13 -2.28
N HIS A 657 -23.16 -30.54 -2.78
CA HIS A 657 -23.52 -31.96 -2.89
C HIS A 657 -23.25 -32.57 -4.28
N HIS A 658 -23.12 -31.75 -5.32
CA HIS A 658 -22.92 -32.22 -6.68
C HIS A 658 -21.96 -31.29 -7.46
N TYR A 659 -21.65 -31.64 -8.70
CA TYR A 659 -20.97 -30.71 -9.62
C TYR A 659 -21.50 -30.81 -11.06
N TYR A 660 -21.55 -29.68 -11.76
CA TYR A 660 -21.75 -29.60 -13.20
C TYR A 660 -20.44 -29.89 -13.93
N HIS A 661 -20.48 -30.65 -15.03
CA HIS A 661 -19.29 -31.12 -15.72
C HIS A 661 -19.21 -30.65 -17.19
N TYR A 662 -18.14 -29.93 -17.53
CA TYR A 662 -17.85 -29.44 -18.88
C TYR A 662 -16.55 -30.04 -19.40
N PRO A 663 -16.60 -31.19 -20.08
CA PRO A 663 -15.42 -31.89 -20.59
C PRO A 663 -14.80 -31.18 -21.82
N ASP A 664 -13.52 -31.43 -22.06
CA ASP A 664 -12.78 -31.05 -23.28
C ASP A 664 -12.90 -29.58 -23.70
N LEU A 665 -12.98 -28.68 -22.72
CA LEU A 665 -13.24 -27.25 -22.92
C LEU A 665 -12.09 -26.53 -23.62
N ILE A 666 -10.85 -26.84 -23.21
CA ILE A 666 -9.62 -26.19 -23.68
C ILE A 666 -8.55 -27.26 -23.85
N THR A 667 -7.81 -27.20 -24.96
CA THR A 667 -6.60 -28.01 -25.15
C THR A 667 -5.38 -27.16 -24.84
N PHE A 668 -4.51 -27.64 -23.94
CA PHE A 668 -3.22 -27.03 -23.65
C PHE A 668 -2.09 -27.87 -24.24
N ASN A 669 -1.10 -27.22 -24.83
CA ASN A 669 0.18 -27.81 -25.19
C ASN A 669 1.24 -27.31 -24.20
N ILE A 670 1.54 -28.13 -23.19
CA ILE A 670 2.39 -27.77 -22.07
C ILE A 670 3.78 -28.35 -22.33
N THR A 671 4.79 -27.48 -22.48
CA THR A 671 6.17 -27.94 -22.72
C THR A 671 6.81 -28.48 -21.44
N GLN A 672 7.97 -29.10 -21.57
CA GLN A 672 8.80 -29.48 -20.42
C GLN A 672 9.47 -28.28 -19.80
#